data_AF-A0A9D6QFQ3-F1
#
_entry.id   AF-A0A9D6QFQ3-F1
#
_cell.length_a   1.000
_cell.length_b   1.000
_cell.length_c   1.000
_cell.angle_alpha   90.00
_cell.angle_beta   90.00
_cell.angle_gamma   90.00
#
_symmetry.space_group_name_H-M   'P 1'
#
loop_
_entity.id
_entity.type
_entity.pdbx_description
1 polymer ?
#
loop_
_entity_poly.entity_id
_entity_poly.type
_entity_poly.pdbx_seq_one_letter_code
_entity_poly.pdbx_strand_id
1 'polypeptide(L)'
;MLRDSLENPVYKLMFIPLDSRYRFGIQSKIEGVINESGRFIAGLIVFAFSQFLFFKIVWIPIMVLGLGAVYITLVRNLHQGYRSKIRSKLESSEFHEDKLEVGFAQITTTLESQLTDRKTSKAIFSFKLLEKLNPSKVSAWVNALMKNRQEEAQDYAQRRMNEMKGLSVSENYVIRIGKNTNRDGKNILTGIDLEQVLRSGGEITKLRIQKLARSTDAGDRHYSAELLLHSSSSESTSFLIELLNDADPKVRKTALATSAKKFNGEVINAVIENLNHPQYSNLAMNSLVLMGIAALNYLDSSFYRSGQNTQIMLRIVQVLGRIGGTRAKELLWNKIDYPDKVVVSQVLLSLGECGFKAGIAQVTRIKYAIETDIADLTWNLGAIRELGEGQPSDQVRLALRQEISHDIEHIYMLLAMLYDTRSIQLVKENIESGTSEGTTYAVELLDVFLSEQLKMRVIPVLDDLSDSEKIKRLEVFFPRVSLDAKLSLKFLVNRDFTQTNRWTKATVIHQIGIQKIADFKLDLIAQLFNPDRLIREVAGWSLHQIDPGHYFANAPRLEEIQKRWLDRAVLKDVPGHKLMLYEKIIFFQSISVFYGIPGLILSYLADISKEQKLSSGEYLSVDERLNNDFYILYSGSVQYFENSRYVKDFHKGQFVGEMLSAPGFINTNLLVGKEDSTLLKINKDQFYEILN
;
A
#
# COMPACT_ATOMS: atom_id res chain seq x y z
N MET A 1 38.78 -9.42 34.71
CA MET A 1 37.49 -9.38 35.43
C MET A 1 36.86 -7.99 35.46
N LEU A 2 37.30 -7.01 36.28
CA LEU A 2 36.71 -5.65 36.25
C LEU A 2 36.91 -4.93 34.90
N ARG A 3 38.08 -5.14 34.28
CA ARG A 3 38.39 -4.64 32.93
C ARG A 3 37.44 -5.21 31.86
N ASP A 4 37.29 -6.54 31.82
CA ASP A 4 36.46 -7.21 30.82
C ASP A 4 34.96 -6.90 30.96
N SER A 5 34.47 -6.67 32.18
CA SER A 5 33.05 -6.37 32.44
C SER A 5 32.65 -4.92 32.18
N LEU A 6 33.58 -3.95 32.27
CA LEU A 6 33.29 -2.52 32.02
C LEU A 6 33.81 -2.03 30.66
N GLU A 7 34.97 -2.51 30.20
CA GLU A 7 35.59 -2.03 28.96
C GLU A 7 34.86 -2.58 27.73
N ASN A 8 34.53 -3.87 27.68
CA ASN A 8 33.91 -4.48 26.49
C ASN A 8 32.54 -3.88 26.11
N PRO A 9 31.59 -3.63 27.02
CA PRO A 9 30.31 -3.02 26.67
C PRO A 9 30.48 -1.58 26.17
N VAL A 10 31.34 -0.79 26.82
CA VAL A 10 31.62 0.61 26.48
C VAL A 10 32.36 0.71 25.14
N TYR A 11 33.27 -0.22 24.87
CA TYR A 11 34.02 -0.28 23.61
C TYR A 11 33.10 -0.65 22.44
N LYS A 12 32.16 -1.60 22.63
CA LYS A 12 31.14 -1.95 21.63
C LYS A 12 30.19 -0.79 21.29
N LEU A 13 29.83 0.02 22.29
CA LEU A 13 29.03 1.24 22.11
C LEU A 13 29.75 2.29 21.25
N MET A 14 31.09 2.39 21.32
CA MET A 14 31.85 3.35 20.50
C MET A 14 31.86 3.00 19.00
N PHE A 15 31.59 1.75 18.61
CA PHE A 15 31.52 1.36 17.20
C PHE A 15 30.15 1.64 16.54
N ILE A 16 29.12 1.98 17.32
CA ILE A 16 27.76 2.23 16.81
C ILE A 16 27.67 3.29 15.70
N PRO A 17 28.43 4.40 15.72
CA PRO A 17 28.35 5.40 14.66
C PRO A 17 29.19 5.07 13.43
N LEU A 18 29.96 3.99 13.39
CA LEU A 18 30.75 3.59 12.21
C LEU A 18 29.88 2.92 11.15
N ASP A 19 30.28 3.06 9.89
CA ASP A 19 29.57 2.49 8.74
C ASP A 19 29.68 0.96 8.73
N SER A 20 28.58 0.26 8.41
CA SER A 20 28.46 -1.20 8.58
C SER A 20 29.49 -1.98 7.76
N ARG A 21 29.90 -1.44 6.60
CA ARG A 21 30.89 -2.04 5.68
C ARG A 21 32.29 -2.19 6.29
N TYR A 22 32.66 -1.32 7.23
CA TYR A 22 34.02 -1.29 7.80
C TYR A 22 34.05 -1.73 9.27
N ARG A 23 32.89 -1.79 9.93
CA ARG A 23 32.77 -2.03 11.37
C ARG A 23 33.37 -3.39 11.78
N PHE A 24 33.04 -4.46 11.06
CA PHE A 24 33.52 -5.80 11.37
C PHE A 24 35.03 -5.97 11.10
N GLY A 25 35.52 -5.46 9.97
CA GLY A 25 36.95 -5.51 9.63
C GLY A 25 37.82 -4.72 10.61
N ILE A 26 37.31 -3.60 11.13
CA ILE A 26 37.99 -2.81 12.16
C ILE A 26 37.92 -3.53 13.51
N GLN A 27 36.76 -4.07 13.90
CA GLN A 27 36.60 -4.76 15.18
C GLN A 27 37.48 -6.01 15.26
N SER A 28 37.48 -6.84 14.22
CA SER A 28 38.32 -8.05 14.14
C SER A 28 39.83 -7.72 14.15
N LYS A 29 40.25 -6.67 13.43
CA LYS A 29 41.67 -6.23 13.45
C LYS A 29 42.09 -5.65 14.78
N ILE A 30 41.20 -4.93 15.47
CA ILE A 30 41.49 -4.34 16.78
C ILE A 30 41.55 -5.43 17.86
N GLU A 31 40.55 -6.30 17.93
CA GLU A 31 40.48 -7.36 18.95
C GLU A 31 41.57 -8.42 18.75
N GLY A 32 41.87 -8.79 17.49
CA GLY A 32 42.89 -9.78 17.18
C GLY A 32 44.30 -9.19 17.09
N VAL A 33 44.58 -8.47 16.01
CA VAL A 33 45.97 -8.10 15.65
C VAL A 33 46.51 -6.98 16.54
N ILE A 34 45.75 -5.91 16.76
CA ILE A 34 46.27 -4.73 17.47
C ILE A 34 46.46 -5.00 18.96
N ASN A 35 45.52 -5.70 19.61
CA ASN A 35 45.63 -5.97 21.04
C ASN A 35 46.82 -6.89 21.37
N GLU A 36 47.00 -7.97 20.60
CA GLU A 36 48.11 -8.90 20.80
C GLU A 36 49.45 -8.29 20.38
N SER A 37 49.49 -7.50 19.29
CA SER A 37 50.69 -6.75 18.90
C SER A 37 51.07 -5.70 19.96
N GLY A 38 50.09 -5.04 20.56
CA GLY A 38 50.30 -4.08 21.64
C GLY A 38 50.91 -4.73 22.89
N ARG A 39 50.43 -5.91 23.29
CA ARG A 39 51.01 -6.69 24.39
C ARG A 39 52.43 -7.13 24.08
N PHE A 40 52.69 -7.58 22.86
CA PHE A 40 54.02 -7.97 22.41
C PHE A 40 55.02 -6.80 22.44
N ILE A 41 54.64 -5.64 21.90
CA ILE A 41 55.46 -4.43 21.92
C ILE A 41 55.70 -3.95 23.36
N ALA A 42 54.67 -3.97 24.21
CA ALA A 42 54.80 -3.62 25.62
C ALA A 42 55.80 -4.54 26.34
N GLY A 43 55.73 -5.85 26.08
CA GLY A 43 56.68 -6.84 26.61
C GLY A 43 58.11 -6.60 26.12
N LEU A 44 58.29 -6.31 24.83
CA LEU A 44 59.59 -5.96 24.24
C LEU A 44 60.19 -4.71 24.84
N ILE A 45 59.37 -3.67 25.06
CA ILE A 45 59.80 -2.42 25.70
C ILE A 45 60.26 -2.69 27.14
N VAL A 46 59.47 -3.44 27.91
CA VAL A 46 59.85 -3.81 29.30
C VAL A 46 61.14 -4.62 29.32
N PHE A 47 61.30 -5.59 28.41
CA PHE A 47 62.51 -6.40 28.29
C PHE A 47 63.74 -5.56 27.88
N ALA A 48 63.58 -4.64 26.93
CA ALA A 48 64.65 -3.75 26.51
C ALA A 48 65.09 -2.84 27.67
N PHE A 49 64.14 -2.31 28.44
CA PHE A 49 64.45 -1.49 29.62
C PHE A 49 65.11 -2.29 30.75
N SER A 50 64.83 -3.60 30.89
CA SER A 50 65.47 -4.43 31.93
C SER A 50 66.95 -4.74 31.67
N GLN A 51 67.45 -4.55 30.44
CA GLN A 51 68.87 -4.79 30.10
C GLN A 51 69.79 -3.62 30.45
N PHE A 52 69.25 -2.44 30.75
CA PHE A 52 70.05 -1.26 31.10
C PHE A 52 70.29 -1.20 32.62
N LEU A 53 71.55 -1.40 33.04
CA LEU A 53 72.01 -1.39 34.45
C LEU A 53 71.75 -0.08 35.23
N PHE A 54 71.36 1.01 34.56
CA PHE A 54 71.04 2.31 35.18
C PHE A 54 69.56 2.50 35.53
N PHE A 55 68.69 1.54 35.20
CA PHE A 55 67.25 1.66 35.40
C PHE A 55 66.84 1.27 36.84
N LYS A 56 66.77 2.25 37.74
CA LYS A 56 66.18 2.06 39.07
C LYS A 56 64.65 1.99 38.99
N ILE A 57 64.02 1.16 39.82
CA ILE A 57 62.55 0.95 39.92
C ILE A 57 61.75 2.28 40.01
N VAL A 58 62.37 3.35 40.48
CA VAL A 58 61.80 4.70 40.62
C VAL A 58 61.37 5.35 39.30
N TRP A 59 61.91 4.91 38.14
CA TRP A 59 61.57 5.49 36.83
C TRP A 59 60.28 4.91 36.22
N ILE A 60 59.81 3.75 36.68
CA ILE A 60 58.60 3.09 36.17
C ILE A 60 57.34 3.95 36.40
N PRO A 61 57.09 4.52 37.61
CA PRO A 61 55.94 5.40 37.85
C PRO A 61 55.92 6.64 36.96
N ILE A 62 57.08 7.24 36.69
CA ILE A 62 57.19 8.44 35.83
C ILE A 62 56.82 8.10 34.39
N MET A 63 57.27 6.95 33.88
CA MET A 63 56.90 6.48 32.54
C MET A 63 55.41 6.17 32.43
N VAL A 64 54.82 5.54 33.46
CA VAL A 64 53.38 5.26 33.51
C VAL A 64 52.56 6.54 33.55
N LEU A 65 52.99 7.57 34.29
CA LEU A 65 52.35 8.88 34.29
C LEU A 65 52.45 9.56 32.92
N GLY A 66 53.58 9.45 32.23
CA GLY A 66 53.74 9.94 30.86
C GLY A 66 52.80 9.25 29.86
N LEU A 67 52.70 7.92 29.92
CA LEU A 67 51.76 7.15 29.10
C LEU A 67 50.30 7.46 29.45
N GLY A 68 49.99 7.69 30.73
CA GLY A 68 48.68 8.12 31.18
C GLY A 68 48.29 9.48 30.62
N ALA A 69 49.22 10.44 30.58
CA ALA A 69 48.97 11.75 29.97
C ALA A 69 48.68 11.64 28.47
N VAL A 70 49.46 10.82 27.73
CA VAL A 70 49.24 10.54 26.29
C VAL A 70 47.88 9.86 26.05
N TYR A 71 47.51 8.91 26.91
CA TYR A 71 46.23 8.23 26.84
C TYR A 71 45.06 9.23 27.01
N ILE A 72 45.15 10.14 27.98
CA ILE A 72 44.13 11.16 28.21
C ILE A 72 43.99 12.11 27.01
N THR A 73 45.08 12.54 26.38
CA THR A 73 45.01 13.39 25.17
C THR A 73 44.39 12.67 23.99
N LEU A 74 44.73 11.39 23.77
CA LEU A 74 44.13 10.57 22.73
C LEU A 74 42.62 10.39 22.93
N VAL A 75 42.19 10.05 24.15
CA VAL A 75 40.78 9.91 24.50
C VAL A 75 40.02 11.22 24.27
N ARG A 76 40.61 12.36 24.64
CA ARG A 76 39.98 13.68 24.45
C ARG A 76 39.78 14.01 22.96
N ASN A 77 40.78 13.74 22.12
CA ASN A 77 40.68 13.94 20.66
C ASN A 77 39.64 12.99 20.03
N LEU A 78 39.63 11.72 20.46
CA LEU A 78 38.69 10.73 19.96
C LEU A 78 37.25 11.06 20.34
N HIS A 79 37.03 11.57 21.56
CA HIS A 79 35.72 12.02 22.03
C HIS A 79 35.20 13.23 21.23
N GLN A 80 36.08 14.18 20.88
CA GLN A 80 35.71 15.30 20.00
C GLN A 80 35.33 14.82 18.59
N GLY A 81 36.10 13.89 18.01
CA GLY A 81 35.79 13.29 16.70
C GLY A 81 34.51 12.44 16.71
N TYR A 82 34.22 11.75 17.82
CA TYR A 82 32.98 11.01 18.01
C TYR A 82 31.77 11.94 18.07
N ARG A 83 31.89 13.04 18.83
CA ARG A 83 30.83 14.04 18.96
C ARG A 83 30.54 14.76 17.63
N SER A 84 31.56 15.08 16.83
CA SER A 84 31.36 15.70 15.52
C SER A 84 30.68 14.75 14.53
N LYS A 85 30.99 13.45 14.58
CA LYS A 85 30.40 12.41 13.71
C LYS A 85 28.96 12.04 14.11
N ILE A 86 28.65 12.07 15.40
CA ILE A 86 27.25 11.99 15.87
C ILE A 86 26.47 13.24 15.45
N ARG A 87 27.07 14.42 15.57
CA ARG A 87 26.42 15.68 15.15
C ARG A 87 26.15 15.69 13.65
N SER A 88 27.08 15.23 12.81
CA SER A 88 26.84 15.10 11.37
C SER A 88 25.78 14.04 11.04
N LYS A 89 25.68 12.95 11.82
CA LYS A 89 24.61 11.94 11.66
C LYS A 89 23.24 12.39 12.19
N LEU A 90 23.22 13.29 13.18
CA LEU A 90 21.99 13.88 13.72
C LEU A 90 21.51 15.06 12.87
N GLU A 91 22.42 15.85 12.29
CA GLU A 91 22.09 16.90 11.32
C GLU A 91 21.65 16.30 9.96
N SER A 92 22.05 15.05 9.64
CA SER A 92 21.43 14.27 8.56
C SER A 92 20.14 13.56 8.96
N SER A 93 19.63 13.75 10.19
CA SER A 93 18.38 13.14 10.67
C SER A 93 17.14 13.97 10.31
N GLU A 94 17.10 14.50 9.08
CA GLU A 94 15.85 14.81 8.36
C GLU A 94 15.22 13.54 7.73
N PHE A 95 15.76 12.34 8.01
CA PHE A 95 15.21 11.06 7.57
C PHE A 95 13.99 10.57 8.39
N HIS A 96 13.06 11.48 8.71
CA HIS A 96 11.79 11.15 9.39
C HIS A 96 10.54 11.28 8.51
N GLU A 97 10.69 11.26 7.19
CA GLU A 97 9.55 11.08 6.25
C GLU A 97 9.61 9.79 5.40
N ASP A 98 10.71 9.06 5.39
CA ASP A 98 10.96 8.06 4.33
C ASP A 98 10.61 6.59 4.66
N LYS A 99 9.91 6.29 5.75
CA LYS A 99 9.64 4.87 6.11
C LYS A 99 8.18 4.49 6.11
N LEU A 100 7.66 4.42 4.89
CA LEU A 100 6.64 3.48 4.39
C LEU A 100 6.53 3.52 2.84
N GLU A 101 7.21 4.47 2.18
CA GLU A 101 7.13 4.66 0.73
C GLU A 101 8.08 3.77 -0.11
N VAL A 102 8.88 2.80 0.41
CA VAL A 102 9.94 2.17 -0.43
C VAL A 102 9.43 1.57 -1.76
N GLY A 103 8.21 1.03 -1.81
CA GLY A 103 7.57 0.62 -3.07
C GLY A 103 6.98 1.78 -3.88
N PHE A 104 6.28 2.71 -3.21
CA PHE A 104 5.62 3.86 -3.84
C PHE A 104 6.61 4.92 -4.32
N ALA A 105 7.58 5.31 -3.49
CA ALA A 105 8.69 6.21 -3.80
C ALA A 105 9.50 5.73 -4.99
N GLN A 106 9.74 4.43 -5.14
CA GLN A 106 10.47 3.88 -6.29
C GLN A 106 9.64 3.98 -7.57
N ILE A 107 8.33 3.72 -7.49
CA ILE A 107 7.40 3.95 -8.60
C ILE A 107 7.29 5.45 -8.92
N THR A 108 7.14 6.34 -7.92
CA THR A 108 7.02 7.78 -8.13
C THR A 108 8.32 8.38 -8.65
N THR A 109 9.50 7.98 -8.15
CA THR A 109 10.79 8.44 -8.72
C THR A 109 11.00 7.92 -10.14
N THR A 110 10.59 6.69 -10.42
CA THR A 110 10.61 6.15 -11.79
C THR A 110 9.69 6.97 -12.71
N LEU A 111 8.47 7.26 -12.29
CA LEU A 111 7.51 8.08 -13.03
C LEU A 111 7.96 9.55 -13.16
N GLU A 112 8.56 10.11 -12.12
CA GLU A 112 9.13 11.47 -12.11
C GLU A 112 10.26 11.59 -13.12
N SER A 113 11.14 10.58 -13.22
CA SER A 113 12.19 10.53 -14.23
C SER A 113 11.60 10.51 -15.66
N GLN A 114 10.46 9.83 -15.84
CA GLN A 114 9.74 9.73 -17.11
C GLN A 114 9.03 11.02 -17.54
N LEU A 115 8.84 12.01 -16.64
CA LEU A 115 8.30 13.33 -17.02
C LEU A 115 9.22 14.09 -17.98
N THR A 116 10.51 13.77 -17.99
CA THR A 116 11.52 14.36 -18.89
C THR A 116 11.82 13.51 -20.12
N ASP A 117 11.11 12.38 -20.31
CA ASP A 117 11.32 11.49 -21.46
C ASP A 117 10.92 12.18 -22.78
N ARG A 118 11.57 11.78 -23.88
CA ARG A 118 11.38 12.34 -25.23
C ARG A 118 10.05 11.94 -25.87
N LYS A 119 9.34 10.94 -25.34
CA LYS A 119 8.03 10.50 -25.85
C LYS A 119 6.89 11.19 -25.09
N THR A 120 6.13 12.04 -25.80
CA THR A 120 5.00 12.83 -25.26
C THR A 120 3.97 11.98 -24.52
N SER A 121 3.58 10.84 -25.12
CA SER A 121 2.59 9.94 -24.53
C SER A 121 3.02 9.37 -23.19
N LYS A 122 4.30 8.99 -23.04
CA LYS A 122 4.85 8.47 -21.78
C LYS A 122 4.97 9.56 -20.71
N ALA A 123 5.40 10.76 -21.07
CA ALA A 123 5.56 11.86 -20.13
C ALA A 123 4.20 12.31 -19.55
N ILE A 124 3.18 12.45 -20.42
CA ILE A 124 1.82 12.79 -20.00
C ILE A 124 1.18 11.66 -19.19
N PHE A 125 1.35 10.40 -19.60
CA PHE A 125 0.84 9.24 -18.84
C PHE A 125 1.46 9.19 -17.44
N SER A 126 2.79 9.37 -17.34
CA SER A 126 3.50 9.38 -16.06
C SER A 126 3.00 10.53 -15.17
N PHE A 127 2.79 11.72 -15.74
CA PHE A 127 2.20 12.84 -15.03
C PHE A 127 0.79 12.54 -14.53
N LYS A 128 -0.09 11.97 -15.37
CA LYS A 128 -1.46 11.61 -14.97
C LYS A 128 -1.48 10.58 -13.85
N LEU A 129 -0.55 9.62 -13.89
CA LEU A 129 -0.43 8.60 -12.85
C LEU A 129 0.05 9.22 -11.54
N LEU A 130 1.08 10.06 -11.60
CA LEU A 130 1.56 10.84 -10.45
C LEU A 130 0.46 11.72 -9.85
N GLU A 131 -0.30 12.46 -10.68
CA GLU A 131 -1.43 13.31 -10.28
C GLU A 131 -2.49 12.52 -9.50
N LYS A 132 -2.79 11.28 -9.92
CA LYS A 132 -3.74 10.40 -9.23
C LYS A 132 -3.17 9.83 -7.92
N LEU A 133 -1.88 9.51 -7.89
CA LEU A 133 -1.22 8.89 -6.74
C LEU A 133 -1.01 9.90 -5.60
N ASN A 134 -0.52 11.10 -5.90
CA ASN A 134 -0.29 12.12 -4.88
C ASN A 134 -0.61 13.55 -5.38
N PRO A 135 -1.87 13.99 -5.26
CA PRO A 135 -2.32 15.33 -5.67
C PRO A 135 -1.56 16.50 -5.02
N SER A 136 -0.84 16.29 -3.91
CA SER A 136 -0.13 17.36 -3.20
C SER A 136 1.12 17.86 -3.95
N LYS A 137 1.82 16.98 -4.68
CA LYS A 137 3.07 17.28 -5.40
C LYS A 137 2.85 17.72 -6.86
N VAL A 138 1.59 17.83 -7.31
CA VAL A 138 1.24 18.14 -8.72
C VAL A 138 1.86 19.46 -9.19
N SER A 139 1.92 20.47 -8.33
CA SER A 139 2.55 21.76 -8.65
C SER A 139 4.04 21.61 -9.05
N ALA A 140 4.77 20.73 -8.38
CA ALA A 140 6.17 20.44 -8.68
C ALA A 140 6.32 19.69 -10.01
N TRP A 141 5.46 18.70 -10.26
CA TRP A 141 5.51 17.92 -11.49
C TRP A 141 5.06 18.68 -12.72
N VAL A 142 4.10 19.60 -12.59
CA VAL A 142 3.72 20.50 -13.70
C VAL A 142 4.90 21.39 -14.07
N ASN A 143 5.62 21.92 -13.09
CA ASN A 143 6.84 22.70 -13.36
C ASN A 143 7.93 21.86 -14.02
N ALA A 144 8.04 20.56 -13.70
CA ALA A 144 8.96 19.64 -14.37
C ALA A 144 8.52 19.35 -15.81
N LEU A 145 7.23 19.14 -16.06
CA LEU A 145 6.66 18.88 -17.38
C LEU A 145 6.75 20.12 -18.30
N MET A 146 6.63 21.32 -17.75
CA MET A 146 6.86 22.60 -18.47
C MET A 146 8.29 22.75 -18.98
N LYS A 147 9.27 22.08 -18.37
CA LYS A 147 10.68 22.10 -18.79
C LYS A 147 11.00 21.06 -19.87
N ASN A 148 10.03 20.23 -20.29
CA ASN A 148 10.23 19.25 -21.34
C ASN A 148 10.46 19.93 -22.71
N ARG A 149 11.20 19.30 -23.63
CA ARG A 149 11.54 19.84 -24.96
C ARG A 149 10.39 19.75 -25.98
N GLN A 150 9.33 19.02 -25.67
CA GLN A 150 8.17 18.75 -26.53
C GLN A 150 7.07 19.82 -26.32
N GLU A 151 6.64 20.50 -27.39
CA GLU A 151 5.63 21.57 -27.34
C GLU A 151 4.25 21.06 -26.87
N GLU A 152 3.84 19.86 -27.27
CA GLU A 152 2.58 19.23 -26.85
C GLU A 152 2.54 18.93 -25.33
N ALA A 153 3.67 18.52 -24.75
CA ALA A 153 3.77 18.27 -23.31
C ALA A 153 3.76 19.57 -22.50
N GLN A 154 4.35 20.64 -23.04
CA GLN A 154 4.31 21.98 -22.45
C GLN A 154 2.89 22.56 -22.47
N ASP A 155 2.15 22.42 -23.59
CA ASP A 155 0.76 22.88 -23.67
C ASP A 155 -0.14 22.14 -22.68
N TYR A 156 0.04 20.82 -22.54
CA TYR A 156 -0.66 20.04 -21.52
C TYR A 156 -0.32 20.52 -20.09
N ALA A 157 0.97 20.72 -19.78
CA ALA A 157 1.42 21.22 -18.49
C ALA A 157 0.86 22.62 -18.18
N GLN A 158 0.84 23.51 -19.16
CA GLN A 158 0.30 24.87 -19.02
C GLN A 158 -1.20 24.86 -18.74
N ARG A 159 -1.97 24.02 -19.44
CA ARG A 159 -3.40 23.83 -19.18
C ARG A 159 -3.64 23.32 -17.76
N ARG A 160 -2.87 22.33 -17.31
CA ARG A 160 -2.94 21.81 -15.93
C ARG A 160 -2.52 22.83 -14.88
N MET A 161 -1.50 23.65 -15.14
CA MET A 161 -1.10 24.75 -14.25
C MET A 161 -2.23 25.77 -14.08
N ASN A 162 -2.91 26.10 -15.18
CA ASN A 162 -4.05 27.00 -15.16
C ASN A 162 -5.20 26.39 -14.35
N GLU A 163 -5.52 25.11 -14.56
CA GLU A 163 -6.52 24.37 -13.76
C GLU A 163 -6.21 24.41 -12.26
N MET A 164 -4.97 24.15 -11.86
CA MET A 164 -4.60 24.17 -10.44
C MET A 164 -4.68 25.56 -9.79
N LYS A 165 -4.41 26.62 -10.55
CA LYS A 165 -4.46 27.99 -10.04
C LYS A 165 -5.88 28.57 -9.99
N GLY A 166 -6.91 27.80 -10.37
CA GLY A 166 -8.26 28.33 -10.61
C GLY A 166 -8.27 29.36 -11.75
N LEU A 167 -7.25 29.28 -12.61
CA LEU A 167 -7.06 30.08 -13.81
C LEU A 167 -7.39 29.27 -15.06
N SER A 168 -7.93 28.05 -14.93
CA SER A 168 -8.81 27.47 -15.94
C SER A 168 -10.10 28.24 -15.90
N VAL A 169 -9.96 29.49 -16.33
CA VAL A 169 -10.97 30.11 -17.14
C VAL A 169 -11.54 29.00 -18.01
N SER A 170 -12.81 28.66 -17.74
CA SER A 170 -13.67 27.96 -18.70
C SER A 170 -13.25 28.37 -20.10
N GLU A 171 -13.28 27.47 -21.07
CA GLU A 171 -12.92 27.81 -22.44
C GLU A 171 -13.70 29.05 -22.98
N ASN A 172 -14.66 29.60 -22.22
CA ASN A 172 -15.47 30.79 -22.49
C ASN A 172 -14.96 32.16 -21.96
N TYR A 173 -14.02 32.29 -21.00
CA TYR A 173 -13.75 33.62 -20.36
C TYR A 173 -12.28 34.11 -20.35
N VAL A 174 -11.52 33.90 -21.43
CA VAL A 174 -10.08 34.26 -21.43
C VAL A 174 -9.91 35.75 -21.10
N ILE A 175 -9.25 36.07 -19.97
CA ILE A 175 -8.72 37.41 -19.72
C ILE A 175 -7.55 37.61 -20.69
N ARG A 176 -7.84 38.18 -21.88
CA ARG A 176 -6.80 38.60 -22.82
C ARG A 176 -6.30 39.97 -22.40
N ILE A 177 -5.07 40.03 -21.89
CA ILE A 177 -4.26 41.25 -21.93
C ILE A 177 -3.63 41.28 -23.33
N GLY A 178 -4.39 41.72 -24.32
CA GLY A 178 -3.90 41.79 -25.71
C GLY A 178 -5.01 42.03 -26.72
N LYS A 179 -4.88 43.11 -27.51
CA LYS A 179 -5.82 43.51 -28.56
C LYS A 179 -5.85 42.51 -29.71
N ASN A 180 -7.07 42.23 -30.18
CA ASN A 180 -7.48 41.61 -31.44
C ASN A 180 -7.20 40.11 -31.69
N THR A 181 -8.30 39.35 -31.74
CA THR A 181 -8.72 38.53 -32.91
C THR A 181 -10.05 37.87 -32.56
N ASN A 182 -11.10 38.19 -33.33
CA ASN A 182 -12.42 37.59 -33.26
C ASN A 182 -12.35 36.10 -33.62
N ARG A 183 -12.81 35.23 -32.71
CA ARG A 183 -13.42 33.95 -33.05
C ARG A 183 -14.74 33.89 -32.29
N ASP A 184 -15.79 33.62 -33.04
CA ASP A 184 -17.18 33.70 -32.63
C ASP A 184 -17.49 32.89 -31.36
N GLY A 185 -18.37 33.46 -30.52
CA GLY A 185 -19.11 32.72 -29.50
C GLY A 185 -18.64 32.82 -28.05
N LYS A 186 -17.85 33.82 -27.63
CA LYS A 186 -17.43 33.98 -26.22
C LYS A 186 -17.92 35.28 -25.61
N ASN A 187 -18.63 35.20 -24.47
CA ASN A 187 -19.05 36.37 -23.69
C ASN A 187 -17.82 37.05 -23.08
N ILE A 188 -17.62 38.32 -23.42
CA ILE A 188 -16.47 39.12 -22.98
C ILE A 188 -16.80 39.75 -21.62
N LEU A 189 -16.02 39.43 -20.59
CA LEU A 189 -15.95 40.24 -19.38
C LEU A 189 -15.18 41.53 -19.72
N THR A 190 -15.87 42.67 -19.67
CA THR A 190 -15.22 43.97 -19.88
C THR A 190 -14.47 44.40 -18.63
N GLY A 191 -13.38 45.16 -18.78
CA GLY A 191 -12.52 45.60 -17.67
C GLY A 191 -13.25 46.38 -16.55
N ILE A 192 -14.48 46.83 -16.81
CA ILE A 192 -15.37 47.49 -15.85
C ILE A 192 -15.83 46.50 -14.76
N ASP A 193 -16.11 45.25 -15.10
CA ASP A 193 -16.51 44.22 -14.12
C ASP A 193 -15.35 43.85 -13.18
N LEU A 194 -14.11 43.88 -13.69
CA LEU A 194 -12.89 43.65 -12.91
C LEU A 194 -12.63 44.77 -11.91
N GLU A 195 -12.85 46.03 -12.31
CA GLU A 195 -12.78 47.17 -11.39
C GLU A 195 -13.90 47.14 -10.35
N GLN A 196 -15.09 46.66 -10.70
CA GLN A 196 -16.23 46.56 -9.79
C GLN A 196 -16.06 45.42 -8.76
N VAL A 197 -15.38 44.33 -9.14
CA VAL A 197 -14.97 43.24 -8.22
C VAL A 197 -13.92 43.71 -7.21
N LEU A 198 -13.00 44.57 -7.61
CA LEU A 198 -11.97 45.14 -6.73
C LEU A 198 -12.53 46.21 -5.77
N ARG A 199 -13.57 46.96 -6.18
CA ARG A 199 -14.15 48.05 -5.38
C ARG A 199 -15.29 47.64 -4.44
N SER A 200 -15.89 46.46 -4.60
CA SER A 200 -17.14 46.07 -3.90
C SER A 200 -16.97 45.21 -2.65
N GLY A 201 -15.75 45.02 -2.14
CA GLY A 201 -15.54 44.40 -0.82
C GLY A 201 -16.12 42.99 -0.64
N GLY A 202 -16.42 42.25 -1.72
CA GLY A 202 -16.85 40.85 -1.67
C GLY A 202 -18.37 40.59 -1.79
N GLU A 203 -19.23 41.59 -1.86
CA GLU A 203 -20.70 41.37 -1.98
C GLU A 203 -21.14 40.92 -3.38
N ILE A 204 -20.47 41.39 -4.44
CA ILE A 204 -20.79 41.01 -5.85
C ILE A 204 -20.43 39.55 -6.12
N THR A 205 -19.43 39.01 -5.41
CA THR A 205 -19.07 37.59 -5.47
C THR A 205 -20.17 36.66 -4.94
N LYS A 206 -20.99 37.08 -3.96
CA LYS A 206 -22.03 36.24 -3.35
C LYS A 206 -23.16 35.88 -4.32
N LEU A 207 -23.79 36.90 -4.93
CA LEU A 207 -24.88 36.71 -5.90
C LEU A 207 -24.39 35.96 -7.16
N ARG A 208 -23.14 36.24 -7.57
CA ARG A 208 -22.51 35.57 -8.71
C ARG A 208 -22.25 34.09 -8.43
N ILE A 209 -21.68 33.74 -7.28
CA ILE A 209 -21.46 32.34 -6.87
C ILE A 209 -22.81 31.61 -6.76
N GLN A 210 -23.83 32.23 -6.15
CA GLN A 210 -25.15 31.61 -6.06
C GLN A 210 -25.76 31.28 -7.42
N LYS A 211 -25.65 32.20 -8.39
CA LYS A 211 -26.15 31.99 -9.75
C LYS A 211 -25.35 30.92 -10.50
N LEU A 212 -24.03 30.92 -10.36
CA LEU A 212 -23.15 29.96 -11.03
C LEU A 212 -23.28 28.56 -10.43
N ALA A 213 -23.37 28.42 -9.11
CA ALA A 213 -23.51 27.14 -8.41
C ALA A 213 -24.80 26.40 -8.80
N ARG A 214 -25.87 27.13 -9.16
CA ARG A 214 -27.17 26.59 -9.55
C ARG A 214 -27.44 26.68 -11.05
N SER A 215 -26.43 26.97 -11.86
CA SER A 215 -26.57 27.02 -13.32
C SER A 215 -26.86 25.62 -13.88
N THR A 216 -27.63 25.54 -14.97
CA THR A 216 -27.85 24.29 -15.71
C THR A 216 -26.57 23.80 -16.37
N ASP A 217 -25.67 24.72 -16.73
CA ASP A 217 -24.38 24.40 -17.35
C ASP A 217 -23.37 23.89 -16.32
N ALA A 218 -22.71 22.76 -16.63
CA ALA A 218 -21.70 22.17 -15.76
C ALA A 218 -20.42 23.01 -15.70
N GLY A 219 -20.09 23.76 -16.76
CA GLY A 219 -18.94 24.65 -16.79
C GLY A 219 -19.06 25.82 -15.81
N ASP A 220 -20.25 26.43 -15.74
CA ASP A 220 -20.56 27.48 -14.76
C ASP A 220 -20.47 26.98 -13.32
N ARG A 221 -21.00 25.78 -13.02
CA ARG A 221 -20.93 25.17 -11.68
C ARG A 221 -19.49 24.82 -11.29
N HIS A 222 -18.71 24.33 -12.24
CA HIS A 222 -17.27 24.07 -12.05
C HIS A 222 -16.52 25.35 -11.71
N TYR A 223 -16.76 26.43 -12.44
CA TYR A 223 -16.17 27.75 -12.15
C TYR A 223 -16.63 28.29 -10.79
N SER A 224 -17.88 28.05 -10.40
CA SER A 224 -18.35 28.38 -9.05
C SER A 224 -17.56 27.66 -7.98
N ALA A 225 -17.24 26.37 -8.17
CA ALA A 225 -16.42 25.60 -7.23
C ALA A 225 -15.01 26.21 -7.08
N GLU A 226 -14.38 26.65 -8.17
CA GLU A 226 -13.07 27.31 -8.13
C GLU A 226 -13.11 28.65 -7.39
N LEU A 227 -14.13 29.47 -7.63
CA LEU A 227 -14.29 30.76 -6.95
C LEU A 227 -14.45 30.61 -5.43
N LEU A 228 -15.06 29.50 -4.98
CA LEU A 228 -15.25 29.19 -3.56
C LEU A 228 -13.94 28.94 -2.80
N LEU A 229 -12.83 28.64 -3.51
CA LEU A 229 -11.50 28.47 -2.93
C LEU A 229 -10.96 29.77 -2.30
N HIS A 230 -11.29 30.91 -2.91
CA HIS A 230 -10.81 32.22 -2.50
C HIS A 230 -11.81 33.01 -1.66
N SER A 231 -13.08 32.59 -1.63
CA SER A 231 -14.10 33.19 -0.77
C SER A 231 -13.86 32.83 0.68
N SER A 232 -14.05 33.75 1.63
CA SER A 232 -13.94 33.49 3.08
C SER A 232 -15.29 33.47 3.80
N SER A 233 -16.41 33.73 3.10
CA SER A 233 -17.72 33.84 3.74
C SER A 233 -18.27 32.49 4.21
N SER A 234 -18.86 32.48 5.41
CA SER A 234 -19.53 31.32 6.01
C SER A 234 -20.74 30.86 5.18
N GLU A 235 -21.50 31.79 4.59
CA GLU A 235 -22.65 31.47 3.73
C GLU A 235 -22.26 30.74 2.42
N SER A 236 -20.98 30.82 2.03
CA SER A 236 -20.46 30.08 0.88
C SER A 236 -20.31 28.57 1.13
N THR A 237 -20.41 28.12 2.39
CA THR A 237 -20.29 26.69 2.70
C THR A 237 -21.51 25.89 2.25
N SER A 238 -22.71 26.48 2.28
CA SER A 238 -23.92 25.80 1.79
C SER A 238 -23.86 25.50 0.29
N PHE A 239 -23.34 26.44 -0.51
CA PHE A 239 -23.14 26.21 -1.94
C PHE A 239 -22.05 25.18 -2.23
N LEU A 240 -21.00 25.15 -1.41
CA LEU A 240 -19.97 24.12 -1.52
C LEU A 240 -20.53 22.72 -1.25
N ILE A 241 -21.39 22.57 -0.23
CA ILE A 241 -22.06 21.29 0.07
C ILE A 241 -22.96 20.84 -1.07
N GLU A 242 -23.67 21.78 -1.73
CA GLU A 242 -24.47 21.49 -2.93
C GLU A 242 -23.58 20.95 -4.07
N LEU A 243 -22.42 21.59 -4.31
CA LEU A 243 -21.47 21.19 -5.36
C LEU A 243 -20.70 19.88 -5.02
N LEU A 244 -20.51 19.55 -3.74
CA LEU A 244 -19.95 18.26 -3.31
C LEU A 244 -20.87 17.07 -3.62
N ASN A 245 -22.14 17.34 -3.93
CA ASN A 245 -23.14 16.37 -4.35
C ASN A 245 -23.56 16.53 -5.82
N ASP A 246 -22.82 17.30 -6.63
CA ASP A 246 -23.16 17.55 -8.04
C ASP A 246 -23.20 16.26 -8.87
N ALA A 247 -24.03 16.22 -9.91
CA ALA A 247 -24.11 15.09 -10.82
C ALA A 247 -22.89 15.00 -11.75
N ASP A 248 -22.24 16.13 -12.06
CA ASP A 248 -21.07 16.16 -12.92
C ASP A 248 -19.77 15.82 -12.16
N PRO A 249 -19.00 14.81 -12.60
CA PRO A 249 -17.77 14.42 -11.92
C PRO A 249 -16.68 15.49 -11.87
N LYS A 250 -16.61 16.38 -12.88
CA LYS A 250 -15.60 17.43 -12.93
C LYS A 250 -15.90 18.51 -11.90
N VAL A 251 -17.17 18.91 -11.78
CA VAL A 251 -17.64 19.85 -10.74
C VAL A 251 -17.36 19.30 -9.35
N ARG A 252 -17.76 18.05 -9.09
CA ARG A 252 -17.62 17.43 -7.78
C ARG A 252 -16.16 17.28 -7.34
N LYS A 253 -15.26 16.89 -8.25
CA LYS A 253 -13.80 16.81 -7.97
C LYS A 253 -13.21 18.16 -7.58
N THR A 254 -13.59 19.23 -8.28
CA THR A 254 -13.14 20.59 -7.96
C THR A 254 -13.71 21.07 -6.62
N ALA A 255 -14.97 20.75 -6.32
CA ALA A 255 -15.57 21.04 -5.02
C ALA A 255 -14.83 20.32 -3.87
N LEU A 256 -14.45 19.06 -4.05
CA LEU A 256 -13.64 18.31 -3.09
C LEU A 256 -12.27 18.98 -2.87
N ALA A 257 -11.55 19.29 -3.95
CA ALA A 257 -10.27 20.00 -3.83
C ALA A 257 -10.41 21.35 -3.10
N THR A 258 -11.53 22.04 -3.32
CA THR A 258 -11.85 23.32 -2.67
C THR A 258 -12.14 23.17 -1.18
N SER A 259 -12.78 22.06 -0.80
CA SER A 259 -13.12 21.76 0.60
C SER A 259 -11.89 21.65 1.50
N ALA A 260 -10.72 21.26 0.98
CA ALA A 260 -9.49 21.09 1.75
C ALA A 260 -9.06 22.32 2.57
N LYS A 261 -9.46 23.54 2.16
CA LYS A 261 -9.16 24.79 2.87
C LYS A 261 -10.33 25.32 3.73
N LYS A 262 -11.39 24.53 3.90
CA LYS A 262 -12.63 24.89 4.59
C LYS A 262 -12.87 23.99 5.79
N PHE A 263 -12.63 24.50 6.99
CA PHE A 263 -12.66 23.72 8.24
C PHE A 263 -14.04 23.67 8.93
N ASN A 264 -15.14 23.77 8.18
CA ASN A 264 -16.50 23.71 8.74
C ASN A 264 -16.96 22.26 8.91
N GLY A 265 -17.56 21.91 10.05
CA GLY A 265 -18.05 20.57 10.36
C GLY A 265 -19.04 20.00 9.35
N GLU A 266 -19.94 20.83 8.81
CA GLU A 266 -20.89 20.39 7.79
C GLU A 266 -20.19 20.00 6.47
N VAL A 267 -19.16 20.76 6.10
CA VAL A 267 -18.33 20.47 4.92
C VAL A 267 -17.55 19.18 5.16
N ILE A 268 -16.97 19.00 6.34
CA ILE A 268 -16.23 17.77 6.69
C ILE A 268 -17.13 16.54 6.57
N ASN A 269 -18.35 16.59 7.09
CA ASN A 269 -19.32 15.49 6.95
C ASN A 269 -19.66 15.20 5.48
N ALA A 270 -19.88 16.24 4.66
CA ALA A 270 -20.14 16.06 3.24
C ALA A 270 -18.94 15.47 2.46
N VAL A 271 -17.71 15.78 2.87
CA VAL A 271 -16.50 15.14 2.31
C VAL A 271 -16.40 13.67 2.77
N ILE A 272 -16.73 13.36 4.01
CA ILE A 272 -16.76 11.98 4.53
C ILE A 272 -17.77 11.12 3.75
N GLU A 273 -18.94 11.67 3.37
CA GLU A 273 -19.91 10.94 2.53
C GLU A 273 -19.35 10.58 1.15
N ASN A 274 -18.48 11.42 0.59
CA ASN A 274 -17.79 11.14 -0.67
C ASN A 274 -16.71 10.04 -0.57
N LEU A 275 -16.33 9.60 0.64
CA LEU A 275 -15.49 8.41 0.85
C LEU A 275 -16.21 7.12 0.41
N ASN A 276 -17.53 7.11 0.21
CA ASN A 276 -18.24 5.92 -0.26
C ASN A 276 -18.00 5.65 -1.76
N HIS A 277 -17.66 6.70 -2.53
CA HIS A 277 -17.61 6.61 -3.98
C HIS A 277 -16.16 6.36 -4.45
N PRO A 278 -15.86 5.23 -5.14
CA PRO A 278 -14.52 4.91 -5.65
C PRO A 278 -13.83 6.07 -6.37
N GLN A 279 -14.57 6.73 -7.28
CA GLN A 279 -14.06 7.82 -8.12
C GLN A 279 -13.62 9.08 -7.34
N TYR A 280 -14.19 9.33 -6.16
CA TYR A 280 -13.97 10.54 -5.37
C TYR A 280 -13.19 10.28 -4.08
N SER A 281 -13.14 9.02 -3.65
CA SER A 281 -12.58 8.59 -2.36
C SER A 281 -11.17 9.11 -2.09
N ASN A 282 -10.23 8.93 -3.01
CA ASN A 282 -8.85 9.39 -2.85
C ASN A 282 -8.76 10.91 -2.68
N LEU A 283 -9.54 11.68 -3.44
CA LEU A 283 -9.59 13.13 -3.32
C LEU A 283 -10.23 13.56 -2.00
N ALA A 284 -11.28 12.87 -1.56
CA ALA A 284 -11.92 13.10 -0.27
C ALA A 284 -10.97 12.80 0.89
N MET A 285 -10.25 11.66 0.86
CA MET A 285 -9.22 11.32 1.84
C MET A 285 -8.15 12.41 1.92
N ASN A 286 -7.60 12.83 0.79
CA ASN A 286 -6.58 13.87 0.75
C ASN A 286 -7.10 15.21 1.30
N SER A 287 -8.34 15.57 0.99
CA SER A 287 -8.98 16.78 1.50
C SER A 287 -9.15 16.73 3.03
N LEU A 288 -9.53 15.56 3.58
CA LEU A 288 -9.65 15.35 5.03
C LEU A 288 -8.30 15.36 5.74
N VAL A 289 -7.25 14.79 5.12
CA VAL A 289 -5.88 14.85 5.65
C VAL A 289 -5.40 16.30 5.72
N LEU A 290 -5.65 17.10 4.68
CA LEU A 290 -5.31 18.53 4.65
C LEU A 290 -6.10 19.35 5.69
N MET A 291 -7.33 18.96 6.01
CA MET A 291 -8.11 19.56 7.10
C MET A 291 -7.50 19.28 8.50
N GLY A 292 -6.76 18.18 8.64
CA GLY A 292 -6.00 17.84 9.83
C GLY A 292 -6.85 17.63 11.09
N ILE A 293 -6.42 18.22 12.20
CA ILE A 293 -7.00 18.01 13.56
C ILE A 293 -8.50 18.36 13.60
N ALA A 294 -8.96 19.32 12.81
CA ALA A 294 -10.37 19.73 12.76
C ALA A 294 -11.30 18.59 12.30
N ALA A 295 -10.80 17.66 11.49
CA ALA A 295 -11.58 16.54 10.97
C ALA A 295 -11.71 15.36 11.96
N LEU A 296 -10.84 15.25 12.96
CA LEU A 296 -10.72 14.05 13.81
C LEU A 296 -12.02 13.65 14.52
N ASN A 297 -12.73 14.61 15.12
CA ASN A 297 -13.99 14.32 15.82
C ASN A 297 -15.10 13.87 14.88
N TYR A 298 -15.17 14.48 13.69
CA TYR A 298 -16.17 14.11 12.69
C TYR A 298 -15.88 12.72 12.13
N LEU A 299 -14.61 12.41 11.85
CA LEU A 299 -14.15 11.08 11.46
C LEU A 299 -14.51 10.02 12.52
N ASP A 300 -14.25 10.31 13.80
CA ASP A 300 -14.57 9.38 14.89
C ASP A 300 -16.09 9.16 15.02
N SER A 301 -16.88 10.23 14.99
CA SER A 301 -18.34 10.13 15.03
C SER A 301 -18.92 9.37 13.84
N SER A 302 -18.35 9.56 12.64
CA SER A 302 -18.79 8.88 11.43
C SER A 302 -18.42 7.39 11.43
N PHE A 303 -17.35 7.00 12.12
CA PHE A 303 -16.96 5.59 12.24
C PHE A 303 -18.04 4.76 12.96
N TYR A 304 -18.65 5.31 14.01
CA TYR A 304 -19.69 4.62 14.80
C TYR A 304 -21.11 4.81 14.26
N ARG A 305 -21.28 5.44 13.10
CA ARG A 305 -22.60 5.66 12.49
C ARG A 305 -23.21 4.31 12.08
N SER A 306 -24.45 4.06 12.53
CA SER A 306 -25.16 2.80 12.27
C SER A 306 -25.31 2.53 10.77
N GLY A 307 -25.03 1.28 10.36
CA GLY A 307 -25.13 0.86 8.96
C GLY A 307 -23.97 1.33 8.07
N GLN A 308 -22.84 1.75 8.65
CA GLN A 308 -21.69 2.14 7.86
C GLN A 308 -21.08 0.99 7.06
N ASN A 309 -20.61 1.31 5.86
CA ASN A 309 -19.86 0.38 5.02
C ASN A 309 -18.46 0.17 5.59
N THR A 310 -17.99 -1.08 5.67
CA THR A 310 -16.63 -1.43 6.08
C THR A 310 -15.55 -0.68 5.30
N GLN A 311 -15.76 -0.46 3.99
CA GLN A 311 -14.82 0.33 3.18
C GLN A 311 -14.66 1.77 3.67
N ILE A 312 -15.75 2.40 4.15
CA ILE A 312 -15.71 3.74 4.73
C ILE A 312 -14.98 3.71 6.07
N MET A 313 -15.22 2.69 6.89
CA MET A 313 -14.50 2.51 8.16
C MET A 313 -12.99 2.38 7.95
N LEU A 314 -12.56 1.57 6.98
CA LEU A 314 -11.14 1.41 6.62
C LEU A 314 -10.53 2.74 6.16
N ARG A 315 -11.23 3.49 5.29
CA ARG A 315 -10.79 4.82 4.82
C ARG A 315 -10.69 5.85 5.94
N ILE A 316 -11.67 5.86 6.85
CA ILE A 316 -11.63 6.74 8.02
C ILE A 316 -10.38 6.43 8.86
N VAL A 317 -10.10 5.15 9.11
CA VAL A 317 -8.92 4.72 9.86
C VAL A 317 -7.63 5.13 9.15
N GLN A 318 -7.54 4.94 7.83
CA GLN A 318 -6.40 5.41 7.02
C GLN A 318 -6.21 6.93 7.11
N VAL A 319 -7.29 7.71 7.03
CA VAL A 319 -7.24 9.17 7.16
C VAL A 319 -6.78 9.57 8.57
N LEU A 320 -7.27 8.93 9.62
CA LEU A 320 -6.79 9.15 11.00
C LEU A 320 -5.29 8.86 11.12
N GLY A 321 -4.82 7.76 10.50
CA GLY A 321 -3.39 7.40 10.41
C GLY A 321 -2.53 8.48 9.76
N ARG A 322 -2.96 8.97 8.60
CA ARG A 322 -2.25 10.00 7.83
C ARG A 322 -2.26 11.38 8.51
N ILE A 323 -3.34 11.75 9.21
CA ILE A 323 -3.39 13.00 9.99
C ILE A 323 -2.40 12.93 11.16
N GLY A 324 -2.34 11.79 11.84
CA GLY A 324 -1.42 11.56 12.95
C GLY A 324 -1.65 12.47 14.17
N GLY A 325 -0.63 12.56 15.02
CA GLY A 325 -0.68 13.28 16.29
C GLY A 325 -1.23 12.46 17.47
N THR A 326 -1.19 13.02 18.68
CA THR A 326 -1.58 12.32 19.92
C THR A 326 -3.07 11.96 19.93
N ARG A 327 -3.93 12.90 19.53
CA ARG A 327 -5.39 12.68 19.48
C ARG A 327 -5.78 11.59 18.47
N ALA A 328 -5.16 11.55 17.29
CA ALA A 328 -5.44 10.50 16.31
C ALA A 328 -4.99 9.12 16.82
N LYS A 329 -3.82 9.05 17.48
CA LYS A 329 -3.32 7.82 18.13
C LYS A 329 -4.30 7.28 19.18
N GLU A 330 -4.86 8.16 20.02
CA GLU A 330 -5.87 7.77 21.01
C GLU A 330 -7.17 7.27 20.35
N LEU A 331 -7.67 7.98 19.34
CA LEU A 331 -8.87 7.58 18.61
C LEU A 331 -8.70 6.24 17.89
N LEU A 332 -7.53 6.01 17.28
CA LEU A 332 -7.19 4.73 16.65
C LEU A 332 -7.07 3.62 17.69
N TRP A 333 -6.40 3.86 18.82
CA TRP A 333 -6.24 2.87 19.88
C TRP A 333 -7.60 2.40 20.43
N ASN A 334 -8.56 3.30 20.59
CA ASN A 334 -9.91 2.95 21.05
C ASN A 334 -10.68 2.05 20.07
N LYS A 335 -10.19 1.87 18.84
CA LYS A 335 -10.80 1.02 17.79
C LYS A 335 -10.11 -0.34 17.64
N ILE A 336 -9.09 -0.66 18.45
CA ILE A 336 -8.39 -1.95 18.39
C ILE A 336 -9.28 -3.13 18.81
N ASP A 337 -10.37 -2.86 19.53
CA ASP A 337 -11.33 -3.85 20.04
C ASP A 337 -12.54 -4.00 19.10
N TYR A 338 -12.48 -3.43 17.91
CA TYR A 338 -13.58 -3.50 16.97
C TYR A 338 -13.84 -4.95 16.52
N PRO A 339 -15.10 -5.43 16.40
CA PRO A 339 -15.40 -6.82 16.08
C PRO A 339 -14.84 -7.29 14.72
N ASP A 340 -14.75 -6.37 13.75
CA ASP A 340 -14.24 -6.68 12.42
C ASP A 340 -12.70 -6.65 12.41
N LYS A 341 -12.08 -7.83 12.26
CA LYS A 341 -10.62 -7.97 12.24
C LYS A 341 -9.95 -7.23 11.08
N VAL A 342 -10.63 -7.02 9.95
CA VAL A 342 -10.07 -6.26 8.81
C VAL A 342 -9.88 -4.81 9.22
N VAL A 343 -10.85 -4.25 9.96
CA VAL A 343 -10.76 -2.90 10.52
C VAL A 343 -9.65 -2.84 11.57
N VAL A 344 -9.53 -3.83 12.45
CA VAL A 344 -8.46 -3.89 13.46
C VAL A 344 -7.07 -3.94 12.82
N SER A 345 -6.89 -4.75 11.77
CA SER A 345 -5.63 -4.81 11.01
C SER A 345 -5.26 -3.44 10.43
N GLN A 346 -6.23 -2.74 9.82
CA GLN A 346 -6.01 -1.40 9.30
C GLN A 346 -5.73 -0.37 10.41
N VAL A 347 -6.37 -0.50 11.57
CA VAL A 347 -6.10 0.35 12.75
C VAL A 347 -4.65 0.20 13.19
N LEU A 348 -4.14 -1.03 13.24
CA LEU A 348 -2.76 -1.30 13.61
C LEU A 348 -1.78 -0.76 12.57
N LEU A 349 -2.05 -0.94 11.28
CA LEU A 349 -1.26 -0.32 10.20
C LEU A 349 -1.17 1.19 10.38
N SER A 350 -2.33 1.85 10.53
CA SER A 350 -2.40 3.31 10.71
C SER A 350 -1.75 3.79 12.02
N LEU A 351 -1.78 3.01 13.09
CA LEU A 351 -1.00 3.29 14.31
C LEU A 351 0.51 3.19 14.05
N GLY A 352 0.94 2.20 13.27
CA GLY A 352 2.32 2.06 12.81
C GLY A 352 2.78 3.27 12.01
N GLU A 353 1.98 3.72 11.04
CA GLU A 353 2.23 4.92 10.23
C GLU A 353 2.37 6.18 11.09
N CYS A 354 1.56 6.30 12.15
CA CYS A 354 1.64 7.41 13.10
C CYS A 354 2.92 7.42 13.96
N GLY A 355 3.76 6.38 13.89
CA GLY A 355 4.86 6.17 14.82
C GLY A 355 4.35 6.01 16.26
N PHE A 356 3.27 5.25 16.44
CA PHE A 356 2.74 4.94 17.76
C PHE A 356 3.74 4.11 18.59
N LYS A 357 3.87 4.44 19.87
CA LYS A 357 4.65 3.67 20.84
C LYS A 357 3.74 3.27 21.98
N ALA A 358 3.74 1.97 22.29
CA ALA A 358 2.86 1.41 23.29
C ALA A 358 3.21 1.92 24.69
N GLY A 359 2.23 2.50 25.37
CA GLY A 359 2.31 2.74 26.81
C GLY A 359 2.19 1.43 27.60
N ILE A 360 2.48 1.48 28.91
CA ILE A 360 2.52 0.31 29.80
C ILE A 360 1.21 -0.52 29.75
N ALA A 361 0.06 0.15 29.71
CA ALA A 361 -1.25 -0.50 29.65
C ALA A 361 -1.52 -1.24 28.32
N GLN A 362 -0.79 -0.89 27.26
CA GLN A 362 -1.03 -1.33 25.88
C GLN A 362 -0.09 -2.49 25.49
N VAL A 363 1.06 -2.60 26.14
CA VAL A 363 2.08 -3.63 25.89
C VAL A 363 1.51 -5.05 25.95
N THR A 364 0.72 -5.37 26.99
CA THR A 364 0.15 -6.72 27.16
C THR A 364 -0.74 -7.12 25.99
N ARG A 365 -1.52 -6.17 25.45
CA ARG A 365 -2.43 -6.44 24.34
C ARG A 365 -1.69 -6.68 23.03
N ILE A 366 -0.64 -5.91 22.78
CA ILE A 366 0.21 -6.10 21.60
C ILE A 366 0.97 -7.44 21.69
N LYS A 367 1.47 -7.81 22.88
CA LYS A 367 2.09 -9.12 23.08
C LYS A 367 1.13 -10.27 22.78
N TYR A 368 -0.11 -10.17 23.24
CA TYR A 368 -1.14 -11.17 22.95
C TYR A 368 -1.46 -11.27 21.45
N ALA A 369 -1.50 -10.14 20.73
CA ALA A 369 -1.66 -10.15 19.28
C ALA A 369 -0.50 -10.88 18.58
N ILE A 370 0.75 -10.58 18.95
CA ILE A 370 1.93 -11.31 18.44
C ILE A 370 1.82 -12.82 18.74
N GLU A 371 1.42 -13.20 19.95
CA GLU A 371 1.26 -14.62 20.29
C GLU A 371 0.15 -15.31 19.48
N THR A 372 -0.93 -14.58 19.14
CA THR A 372 -2.01 -15.08 18.30
C THR A 372 -1.54 -15.31 16.86
N ASP A 373 -0.81 -14.36 16.28
CA ASP A 373 -0.26 -14.47 14.93
C ASP A 373 0.73 -15.65 14.83
N ILE A 374 1.58 -15.83 15.84
CA ILE A 374 2.51 -16.97 15.90
C ILE A 374 1.75 -18.29 15.99
N ALA A 375 0.63 -18.35 16.72
CA ALA A 375 -0.20 -19.55 16.80
C ALA A 375 -0.82 -19.90 15.44
N ASP A 376 -1.38 -18.91 14.73
CA ASP A 376 -1.96 -19.10 13.40
C ASP A 376 -0.90 -19.51 12.37
N LEU A 377 0.26 -18.87 12.40
CA LEU A 377 1.44 -19.22 11.59
C LEU A 377 1.90 -20.65 11.84
N THR A 378 2.02 -21.06 13.11
CA THR A 378 2.44 -22.42 13.50
C THR A 378 1.46 -23.46 12.98
N TRP A 379 0.17 -23.16 13.05
CA TRP A 379 -0.87 -24.02 12.51
C TRP A 379 -0.77 -24.14 10.98
N ASN A 380 -0.54 -23.03 10.28
CA ASN A 380 -0.37 -22.99 8.83
C ASN A 380 0.88 -23.75 8.36
N LEU A 381 2.00 -23.64 9.08
CA LEU A 381 3.20 -24.45 8.85
C LEU A 381 2.92 -25.95 8.99
N GLY A 382 2.19 -26.32 10.05
CA GLY A 382 1.76 -27.68 10.28
C GLY A 382 0.90 -28.23 9.15
N ALA A 383 -0.05 -27.43 8.64
CA ALA A 383 -0.90 -27.80 7.50
C ALA A 383 -0.09 -27.98 6.21
N ILE A 384 0.88 -27.10 5.92
CA ILE A 384 1.78 -27.24 4.76
C ILE A 384 2.52 -28.59 4.80
N ARG A 385 3.03 -28.98 5.98
CA ARG A 385 3.73 -30.26 6.16
C ARG A 385 2.82 -31.45 5.89
N GLU A 386 1.59 -31.41 6.38
CA GLU A 386 0.63 -32.52 6.26
C GLU A 386 0.08 -32.70 4.84
N LEU A 387 -0.01 -31.62 4.07
CA LEU A 387 -0.46 -31.65 2.67
C LEU A 387 0.56 -32.28 1.71
N GLY A 388 1.84 -32.35 2.08
CA GLY A 388 2.90 -32.94 1.26
C GLY A 388 3.29 -32.12 0.03
N GLU A 389 4.15 -32.69 -0.83
CA GLU A 389 4.62 -32.02 -2.05
C GLU A 389 3.94 -32.57 -3.31
N GLY A 390 3.54 -31.67 -4.21
CA GLY A 390 2.96 -32.00 -5.51
C GLY A 390 1.54 -31.48 -5.73
N GLN A 391 1.06 -31.66 -6.96
CA GLN A 391 -0.31 -31.33 -7.32
C GLN A 391 -1.30 -32.34 -6.72
N PRO A 392 -2.49 -31.91 -6.25
CA PRO A 392 -3.08 -30.56 -6.35
C PRO A 392 -2.79 -29.61 -5.16
N SER A 393 -1.95 -29.99 -4.20
CA SER A 393 -1.69 -29.20 -2.98
C SER A 393 -0.86 -27.94 -3.18
N ASP A 394 -0.16 -27.78 -4.30
CA ASP A 394 0.75 -26.65 -4.54
C ASP A 394 0.06 -25.28 -4.40
N GLN A 395 -1.19 -25.16 -4.87
CA GLN A 395 -1.95 -23.89 -4.77
C GLN A 395 -2.34 -23.57 -3.33
N VAL A 396 -2.72 -24.58 -2.54
CA VAL A 396 -3.04 -24.40 -1.11
C VAL A 396 -1.77 -24.05 -0.34
N ARG A 397 -0.65 -24.73 -0.62
CA ARG A 397 0.65 -24.40 -0.01
C ARG A 397 1.10 -22.98 -0.33
N LEU A 398 0.95 -22.54 -1.57
CA LEU A 398 1.26 -21.17 -1.97
C LEU A 398 0.41 -20.16 -1.19
N ALA A 399 -0.91 -20.39 -1.09
CA ALA A 399 -1.82 -19.53 -0.34
C ALA A 399 -1.46 -19.48 1.16
N LEU A 400 -1.16 -20.62 1.78
CA LEU A 400 -0.72 -20.69 3.18
C LEU A 400 0.62 -20.00 3.42
N ARG A 401 1.59 -20.13 2.49
CA ARG A 401 2.86 -19.39 2.59
C ARG A 401 2.65 -17.87 2.47
N GLN A 402 1.69 -17.43 1.65
CA GLN A 402 1.32 -16.01 1.58
C GLN A 402 0.69 -15.52 2.90
N GLU A 403 -0.15 -16.33 3.55
CA GLU A 403 -0.65 -16.01 4.90
C GLU A 403 0.48 -15.90 5.92
N ILE A 404 1.38 -16.89 5.98
CA ILE A 404 2.54 -16.86 6.87
C ILE A 404 3.38 -15.60 6.65
N SER A 405 3.61 -15.20 5.40
CA SER A 405 4.34 -13.96 5.09
C SER A 405 3.60 -12.72 5.59
N HIS A 406 2.27 -12.70 5.51
CA HIS A 406 1.46 -11.60 6.04
C HIS A 406 1.50 -11.54 7.57
N ASP A 407 1.43 -12.70 8.24
CA ASP A 407 1.54 -12.80 9.70
C ASP A 407 2.92 -12.31 10.18
N ILE A 408 4.00 -12.66 9.47
CA ILE A 408 5.36 -12.17 9.77
C ILE A 408 5.44 -10.64 9.65
N GLU A 409 4.86 -10.07 8.59
CA GLU A 409 4.79 -8.61 8.41
C GLU A 409 4.00 -7.93 9.53
N HIS A 410 2.89 -8.53 9.94
CA HIS A 410 2.08 -8.06 11.06
C HIS A 410 2.89 -8.10 12.37
N ILE A 411 3.65 -9.18 12.63
CA ILE A 411 4.55 -9.30 13.78
C ILE A 411 5.62 -8.19 13.77
N TYR A 412 6.25 -7.89 12.63
CA TYR A 412 7.23 -6.79 12.55
C TYR A 412 6.61 -5.45 12.91
N MET A 413 5.41 -5.17 12.41
CA MET A 413 4.69 -3.94 12.72
C MET A 413 4.37 -3.86 14.23
N LEU A 414 3.89 -4.93 14.84
CA LEU A 414 3.60 -4.98 16.28
C LEU A 414 4.88 -4.82 17.13
N LEU A 415 5.98 -5.44 16.72
CA LEU A 415 7.30 -5.26 17.36
C LEU A 415 7.77 -3.81 17.24
N ALA A 416 7.55 -3.14 16.11
CA ALA A 416 7.88 -1.73 15.94
C ALA A 416 7.06 -0.79 16.84
N MET A 417 5.89 -1.21 17.33
CA MET A 417 5.12 -0.46 18.34
C MET A 417 5.67 -0.65 19.76
N LEU A 418 6.29 -1.79 20.05
CA LEU A 418 6.87 -2.13 21.36
C LEU A 418 8.32 -1.63 21.53
N TYR A 419 9.11 -1.71 20.45
CA TYR A 419 10.55 -1.45 20.45
C TYR A 419 10.92 -0.31 19.50
N ASP A 420 12.20 0.05 19.41
CA ASP A 420 12.65 1.09 18.48
C ASP A 420 12.41 0.69 17.02
N THR A 421 11.78 1.58 16.25
CA THR A 421 11.37 1.28 14.86
C THR A 421 12.58 1.04 13.96
N ARG A 422 13.70 1.72 14.18
CA ARG A 422 14.91 1.53 13.36
C ARG A 422 15.55 0.18 13.63
N SER A 423 15.59 -0.25 14.89
CA SER A 423 16.09 -1.58 15.26
C SER A 423 15.28 -2.70 14.60
N ILE A 424 13.94 -2.63 14.65
CA ILE A 424 13.08 -3.64 14.03
C ILE A 424 13.18 -3.63 12.51
N GLN A 425 13.30 -2.45 11.90
CA GLN A 425 13.50 -2.33 10.46
C GLN A 425 14.85 -2.93 10.01
N LEU A 426 15.92 -2.76 10.80
CA LEU A 426 17.20 -3.41 10.52
C LEU A 426 17.08 -4.94 10.61
N VAL A 427 16.36 -5.46 11.61
CA VAL A 427 16.07 -6.89 11.71
C VAL A 427 15.35 -7.38 10.45
N LYS A 428 14.29 -6.69 10.03
CA LYS A 428 13.53 -7.00 8.81
C LYS A 428 14.42 -7.02 7.57
N GLU A 429 15.17 -5.95 7.30
CA GLU A 429 16.06 -5.84 6.13
C GLU A 429 17.12 -6.94 6.09
N ASN A 430 17.66 -7.34 7.24
CA ASN A 430 18.67 -8.39 7.30
C ASN A 430 18.08 -9.80 7.11
N ILE A 431 16.86 -10.05 7.58
CA ILE A 431 16.16 -11.32 7.34
C ILE A 431 15.73 -11.44 5.87
N GLU A 432 15.16 -10.37 5.30
CA GLU A 432 14.71 -10.33 3.90
C GLU A 432 15.86 -10.43 2.91
N SER A 433 17.09 -10.11 3.33
CA SER A 433 18.29 -10.33 2.51
C SER A 433 18.50 -11.79 2.11
N GLY A 434 17.92 -12.75 2.85
CA GLY A 434 18.04 -14.18 2.61
C GLY A 434 19.45 -14.73 2.80
N THR A 435 20.35 -13.96 3.40
CA THR A 435 21.73 -14.38 3.70
C THR A 435 21.80 -14.96 5.12
N SER A 436 22.48 -16.09 5.29
CA SER A 436 22.68 -16.72 6.60
C SER A 436 23.40 -15.79 7.61
N GLU A 437 24.29 -14.92 7.12
CA GLU A 437 24.95 -13.90 7.94
C GLU A 437 23.98 -12.81 8.42
N GLY A 438 23.11 -12.34 7.52
CA GLY A 438 22.08 -11.35 7.85
C GLY A 438 21.06 -11.88 8.85
N THR A 439 20.58 -13.11 8.66
CA THR A 439 19.63 -13.74 9.59
C THR A 439 20.25 -13.95 10.97
N THR A 440 21.52 -14.39 11.05
CA THR A 440 22.26 -14.51 12.32
C THR A 440 22.34 -13.18 13.06
N TYR A 441 22.73 -12.10 12.36
CA TYR A 441 22.80 -10.77 12.94
C TYR A 441 21.42 -10.27 13.41
N ALA A 442 20.37 -10.52 12.63
CA ALA A 442 19.00 -10.17 13.00
C ALA A 442 18.54 -10.89 14.27
N VAL A 443 18.87 -12.19 14.40
CA VAL A 443 18.58 -12.98 15.60
C VAL A 443 19.34 -12.46 16.82
N GLU A 444 20.62 -12.09 16.68
CA GLU A 444 21.40 -11.47 17.77
C GLU A 444 20.78 -10.13 18.21
N LEU A 445 20.34 -9.30 17.26
CA LEU A 445 19.65 -8.05 17.58
C LEU A 445 18.33 -8.30 18.33
N LEU A 446 17.53 -9.27 17.87
CA LEU A 446 16.29 -9.66 18.54
C LEU A 446 16.56 -10.15 19.97
N ASP A 447 17.63 -10.91 20.19
CA ASP A 447 18.02 -11.39 21.52
C ASP A 447 18.41 -10.25 22.48
N VAL A 448 18.94 -9.14 21.96
CA VAL A 448 19.27 -7.97 22.80
C VAL A 448 18.02 -7.20 23.25
N PHE A 449 17.01 -7.04 22.40
CA PHE A 449 15.88 -6.14 22.69
C PHE A 449 14.61 -6.84 23.17
N LEU A 450 14.36 -8.09 22.79
CA LEU A 450 13.14 -8.80 23.16
C LEU A 450 13.16 -9.24 24.63
N SER A 451 12.00 -9.24 25.30
CA SER A 451 11.85 -9.94 26.59
C SER A 451 11.93 -11.45 26.42
N GLU A 452 12.46 -12.19 27.41
CA GLU A 452 12.60 -13.66 27.40
C GLU A 452 11.36 -14.42 26.90
N GLN A 453 10.16 -14.01 27.33
CA GLN A 453 8.90 -14.60 26.88
C GLN A 453 8.68 -14.50 25.35
N LEU A 454 9.03 -13.36 24.76
CA LEU A 454 8.89 -13.12 23.33
C LEU A 454 10.03 -13.76 22.54
N LYS A 455 11.26 -13.80 23.09
CA LYS A 455 12.42 -14.44 22.44
C LYS A 455 12.11 -15.88 22.04
N MET A 456 11.59 -16.66 22.99
CA MET A 456 11.30 -18.09 22.77
C MET A 456 10.23 -18.35 21.70
N ARG A 457 9.41 -17.35 21.34
CA ARG A 457 8.30 -17.47 20.38
C ARG A 457 8.61 -16.81 19.03
N VAL A 458 9.18 -15.61 19.06
CA VAL A 458 9.44 -14.78 17.86
C VAL A 458 10.69 -15.26 17.12
N ILE A 459 11.78 -15.60 17.83
CA ILE A 459 13.04 -16.00 17.18
C ILE A 459 12.84 -17.25 16.30
N PRO A 460 12.20 -18.35 16.76
CA PRO A 460 12.01 -19.52 15.91
C PRO A 460 11.23 -19.26 14.61
N VAL A 461 10.35 -18.27 14.61
CA VAL A 461 9.56 -17.89 13.43
C VAL A 461 10.43 -17.15 12.41
N LEU A 462 11.25 -16.23 12.88
CA LEU A 462 12.06 -15.31 12.07
C LEU A 462 13.43 -15.86 11.66
N ASP A 463 13.91 -16.88 12.36
CA ASP A 463 15.19 -17.56 12.09
C ASP A 463 15.12 -18.40 10.78
N ASP A 464 16.29 -18.65 10.20
CA ASP A 464 16.47 -19.44 8.97
C ASP A 464 16.48 -20.94 9.28
N LEU A 465 15.33 -21.42 9.76
CA LEU A 465 15.11 -22.81 10.14
C LEU A 465 14.21 -23.52 9.12
N SER A 466 14.38 -24.83 8.97
CA SER A 466 13.43 -25.65 8.22
C SER A 466 12.04 -25.61 8.84
N ASP A 467 10.98 -25.73 8.02
CA ASP A 467 9.58 -25.76 8.49
C ASP A 467 9.38 -26.80 9.63
N SER A 468 10.04 -27.96 9.53
CA SER A 468 10.00 -29.02 10.55
C SER A 468 10.61 -28.59 11.89
N GLU A 469 11.72 -27.85 11.86
CA GLU A 469 12.39 -27.38 13.06
C GLU A 469 11.64 -26.22 13.71
N LYS A 470 11.07 -25.32 12.89
CA LYS A 470 10.16 -24.26 13.36
C LYS A 470 8.99 -24.85 14.14
N ILE A 471 8.30 -25.85 13.56
CA ILE A 471 7.19 -26.54 14.22
C ILE A 471 7.65 -27.16 15.55
N LYS A 472 8.77 -27.88 15.56
CA LYS A 472 9.27 -28.56 16.78
C LYS A 472 9.57 -27.58 17.92
N ARG A 473 10.15 -26.41 17.62
CA ARG A 473 10.45 -25.39 18.63
C ARG A 473 9.17 -24.70 19.14
N LEU A 474 8.19 -24.49 18.26
CA LEU A 474 6.94 -23.79 18.58
C LEU A 474 5.88 -24.69 19.23
N GLU A 475 5.93 -26.00 18.99
CA GLU A 475 4.99 -27.00 19.54
C GLU A 475 4.99 -27.02 21.08
N VAL A 476 6.10 -26.64 21.72
CA VAL A 476 6.21 -26.49 23.18
C VAL A 476 5.23 -25.43 23.71
N PHE A 477 4.99 -24.36 22.94
CA PHE A 477 4.12 -23.25 23.32
C PHE A 477 2.72 -23.37 22.70
N PHE A 478 2.64 -23.95 21.51
CA PHE A 478 1.42 -24.09 20.72
C PHE A 478 1.22 -25.57 20.35
N PRO A 479 0.75 -26.40 21.30
CA PRO A 479 0.63 -27.84 21.08
C PRO A 479 -0.39 -28.11 19.98
N ARG A 480 0.00 -28.93 19.00
CA ARG A 480 -0.83 -29.31 17.86
C ARG A 480 -0.81 -30.83 17.69
N VAL A 481 -2.00 -31.43 17.60
CA VAL A 481 -2.11 -32.85 17.21
C VAL A 481 -1.71 -32.98 15.75
N SER A 482 -0.84 -33.93 15.42
CA SER A 482 -0.53 -34.26 14.03
C SER A 482 -1.79 -34.73 13.31
N LEU A 483 -2.21 -34.02 12.27
CA LEU A 483 -3.40 -34.34 11.50
C LEU A 483 -3.05 -35.08 10.21
N ASP A 484 -3.97 -35.91 9.74
CA ASP A 484 -3.92 -36.45 8.38
C ASP A 484 -4.30 -35.34 7.37
N ALA A 485 -3.80 -35.43 6.14
CA ALA A 485 -4.02 -34.43 5.09
C ALA A 485 -5.51 -34.10 4.88
N LYS A 486 -6.38 -35.12 4.94
CA LYS A 486 -7.84 -34.94 4.85
C LYS A 486 -8.39 -34.14 6.03
N LEU A 487 -7.97 -34.45 7.25
CA LEU A 487 -8.42 -33.72 8.43
C LEU A 487 -7.92 -32.27 8.40
N SER A 488 -6.69 -32.03 7.94
CA SER A 488 -6.15 -30.67 7.78
C SER A 488 -6.97 -29.84 6.79
N LEU A 489 -7.37 -30.44 5.66
CA LEU A 489 -8.30 -29.80 4.72
C LEU A 489 -9.67 -29.52 5.37
N LYS A 490 -10.19 -30.45 6.19
CA LYS A 490 -11.45 -30.24 6.92
C LYS A 490 -11.41 -29.03 7.84
N PHE A 491 -10.34 -28.92 8.62
CA PHE A 491 -10.17 -27.77 9.50
C PHE A 491 -10.00 -26.49 8.69
N LEU A 492 -9.23 -26.49 7.60
CA LEU A 492 -9.06 -25.32 6.73
C LEU A 492 -10.39 -24.79 6.16
N VAL A 493 -11.32 -25.67 5.76
CA VAL A 493 -12.64 -25.25 5.27
C VAL A 493 -13.48 -24.61 6.37
N ASN A 494 -13.43 -25.18 7.58
CA ASN A 494 -14.29 -24.81 8.69
C ASN A 494 -13.70 -23.72 9.61
N ARG A 495 -12.44 -23.32 9.43
CA ARG A 495 -11.85 -22.16 10.12
C ARG A 495 -12.57 -20.88 9.76
N ASP A 496 -12.64 -19.95 10.71
CA ASP A 496 -13.21 -18.62 10.46
C ASP A 496 -12.38 -17.85 9.44
N PHE A 497 -13.03 -16.91 8.74
CA PHE A 497 -12.33 -15.97 7.83
C PHE A 497 -11.25 -15.15 8.50
N THR A 498 -11.30 -15.09 9.82
CA THR A 498 -10.36 -14.38 10.66
C THR A 498 -9.07 -15.14 10.95
N GLN A 499 -9.00 -16.41 10.53
CA GLN A 499 -7.86 -17.32 10.68
C GLN A 499 -7.40 -17.90 9.34
N THR A 500 -8.27 -17.92 8.34
CA THR A 500 -7.96 -18.38 6.99
C THR A 500 -8.63 -17.46 6.00
N ASN A 501 -7.84 -16.87 5.11
CA ASN A 501 -8.34 -15.85 4.22
C ASN A 501 -9.29 -16.45 3.16
N ARG A 502 -10.04 -15.57 2.48
CA ARG A 502 -11.01 -15.93 1.44
C ARG A 502 -10.39 -16.79 0.33
N TRP A 503 -9.18 -16.45 -0.11
CA TRP A 503 -8.48 -17.12 -1.20
C TRP A 503 -8.00 -18.52 -0.80
N THR A 504 -7.36 -18.67 0.37
CA THR A 504 -6.91 -19.94 0.93
C THR A 504 -8.08 -20.90 1.12
N LYS A 505 -9.23 -20.42 1.60
CA LYS A 505 -10.44 -21.24 1.70
C LYS A 505 -10.94 -21.69 0.33
N ALA A 506 -10.92 -20.81 -0.68
CA ALA A 506 -11.30 -21.16 -2.04
C ALA A 506 -10.35 -22.21 -2.67
N THR A 507 -9.03 -22.09 -2.49
CA THR A 507 -8.06 -23.08 -3.00
C THR A 507 -8.25 -24.44 -2.35
N VAL A 508 -8.55 -24.48 -1.05
CA VAL A 508 -8.85 -25.73 -0.31
C VAL A 508 -10.12 -26.40 -0.84
N ILE A 509 -11.21 -25.64 -1.00
CA ILE A 509 -12.47 -26.16 -1.55
C ILE A 509 -12.28 -26.67 -2.99
N HIS A 510 -11.50 -25.96 -3.80
CA HIS A 510 -11.16 -26.38 -5.16
C HIS A 510 -10.34 -27.68 -5.16
N GLN A 511 -9.35 -27.81 -4.27
CA GLN A 511 -8.56 -29.03 -4.12
C GLN A 511 -9.44 -30.24 -3.77
N ILE A 512 -10.40 -30.07 -2.85
CA ILE A 512 -11.37 -31.12 -2.48
C ILE A 512 -12.19 -31.55 -3.70
N GLY A 513 -12.59 -30.59 -4.56
CA GLY A 513 -13.30 -30.85 -5.81
C GLY A 513 -12.47 -31.65 -6.82
N ILE A 514 -11.18 -31.30 -7.00
CA ILE A 514 -10.25 -32.04 -7.88
C ILE A 514 -10.07 -33.48 -7.39
N GLN A 515 -9.84 -33.65 -6.08
CA GLN A 515 -9.60 -34.98 -5.47
C GLN A 515 -10.89 -35.80 -5.31
N LYS A 516 -12.06 -35.19 -5.56
CA LYS A 516 -13.39 -35.79 -5.44
C LYS A 516 -13.63 -36.49 -4.09
N ILE A 517 -13.21 -35.86 -2.99
CA ILE A 517 -13.31 -36.47 -1.66
C ILE A 517 -14.76 -36.40 -1.15
N ALA A 518 -15.45 -37.55 -1.15
CA ALA A 518 -16.88 -37.63 -0.81
C ALA A 518 -17.20 -37.27 0.66
N ASP A 519 -16.24 -37.37 1.58
CA ASP A 519 -16.44 -37.13 3.01
C ASP A 519 -16.82 -35.65 3.32
N PHE A 520 -16.56 -34.73 2.39
CA PHE A 520 -16.80 -33.29 2.55
C PHE A 520 -18.14 -32.80 2.02
N LYS A 521 -19.04 -33.69 1.56
CA LYS A 521 -20.32 -33.28 0.94
C LYS A 521 -21.12 -32.29 1.81
N LEU A 522 -21.23 -32.54 3.12
CA LEU A 522 -21.97 -31.68 4.04
C LEU A 522 -21.29 -30.33 4.25
N ASP A 523 -19.96 -30.32 4.41
CA ASP A 523 -19.18 -29.08 4.56
C ASP A 523 -19.31 -28.21 3.28
N LEU A 524 -19.25 -28.82 2.09
CA LEU A 524 -19.43 -28.13 0.80
C LEU A 524 -20.85 -27.57 0.64
N ILE A 525 -21.88 -28.32 1.06
CA ILE A 525 -23.26 -27.83 1.06
C ILE A 525 -23.39 -26.62 2.00
N ALA A 526 -22.75 -26.63 3.17
CA ALA A 526 -22.76 -25.48 4.07
C ALA A 526 -22.09 -24.26 3.41
N GLN A 527 -20.94 -24.44 2.74
CA GLN A 527 -20.24 -23.36 2.03
C GLN A 527 -20.99 -22.83 0.80
N LEU A 528 -21.93 -23.60 0.24
CA LEU A 528 -22.82 -23.16 -0.84
C LEU A 528 -23.72 -21.98 -0.41
N PHE A 529 -23.99 -21.82 0.89
CA PHE A 529 -24.79 -20.73 1.45
C PHE A 529 -23.93 -19.60 2.04
N ASN A 530 -22.61 -19.62 1.84
CA ASN A 530 -21.72 -18.58 2.34
C ASN A 530 -22.05 -17.21 1.70
N PRO A 531 -22.03 -16.09 2.43
CA PRO A 531 -22.23 -14.75 1.82
C PRO A 531 -21.20 -14.44 0.72
N ASP A 532 -19.99 -15.00 0.80
CA ASP A 532 -18.94 -14.75 -0.18
C ASP A 532 -19.23 -15.46 -1.51
N ARG A 533 -19.21 -14.69 -2.61
CA ARG A 533 -19.46 -15.21 -3.96
C ARG A 533 -18.40 -16.21 -4.43
N LEU A 534 -17.11 -15.96 -4.18
CA LEU A 534 -16.02 -16.84 -4.62
C LEU A 534 -16.15 -18.22 -3.97
N ILE A 535 -16.43 -18.24 -2.66
CA ILE A 535 -16.57 -19.51 -1.93
C ILE A 535 -17.80 -20.28 -2.40
N ARG A 536 -18.93 -19.60 -2.63
CA ARG A 536 -20.13 -20.26 -3.19
C ARG A 536 -19.88 -20.86 -4.55
N GLU A 537 -19.23 -20.12 -5.47
CA GLU A 537 -18.92 -20.60 -6.82
C GLU A 537 -18.05 -21.86 -6.77
N VAL A 538 -16.96 -21.82 -5.99
CA VAL A 538 -16.03 -22.94 -5.90
C VAL A 538 -16.66 -24.13 -5.15
N ALA A 539 -17.46 -23.89 -4.10
CA ALA A 539 -18.17 -24.95 -3.39
C ALA A 539 -19.21 -25.64 -4.29
N GLY A 540 -19.97 -24.88 -5.07
CA GLY A 540 -20.91 -25.42 -6.05
C GLY A 540 -20.21 -26.23 -7.13
N TRP A 541 -19.09 -25.73 -7.67
CA TRP A 541 -18.28 -26.47 -8.63
C TRP A 541 -17.73 -27.77 -8.04
N SER A 542 -17.12 -27.72 -6.84
CA SER A 542 -16.57 -28.90 -6.17
C SER A 542 -17.67 -29.93 -5.85
N LEU A 543 -18.85 -29.48 -5.42
CA LEU A 543 -19.99 -30.36 -5.17
C LEU A 543 -20.47 -31.03 -6.47
N HIS A 544 -20.55 -30.30 -7.58
CA HIS A 544 -20.91 -30.85 -8.89
C HIS A 544 -19.87 -31.87 -9.40
N GLN A 545 -18.58 -31.66 -9.15
CA GLN A 545 -17.53 -32.63 -9.53
C GLN A 545 -17.58 -33.94 -8.73
N ILE A 546 -18.00 -33.87 -7.46
CA ILE A 546 -18.14 -35.03 -6.58
C ILE A 546 -19.45 -35.77 -6.86
N ASP A 547 -20.56 -35.05 -6.90
CA ASP A 547 -21.90 -35.62 -7.03
C ASP A 547 -22.90 -34.58 -7.61
N PRO A 548 -23.18 -34.66 -8.93
CA PRO A 548 -24.11 -33.75 -9.60
C PRO A 548 -25.50 -33.74 -8.96
N GLY A 549 -25.97 -34.87 -8.41
CA GLY A 549 -27.31 -34.97 -7.81
C GLY A 549 -27.46 -34.08 -6.58
N HIS A 550 -26.42 -33.98 -5.76
CA HIS A 550 -26.42 -33.11 -4.58
C HIS A 550 -26.37 -31.63 -4.95
N TYR A 551 -25.70 -31.26 -6.05
CA TYR A 551 -25.73 -29.89 -6.57
C TYR A 551 -27.16 -29.50 -6.96
N PHE A 552 -27.82 -30.30 -7.81
CA PHE A 552 -29.19 -30.01 -8.26
C PHE A 552 -30.23 -30.06 -7.14
N ALA A 553 -30.01 -30.83 -6.08
CA ALA A 553 -30.88 -30.86 -4.91
C ALA A 553 -30.76 -29.60 -4.03
N ASN A 554 -29.55 -29.02 -3.91
CA ASN A 554 -29.30 -27.92 -2.98
C ASN A 554 -29.26 -26.53 -3.65
N ALA A 555 -28.86 -26.43 -4.92
CA ALA A 555 -28.87 -25.16 -5.66
C ALA A 555 -30.24 -24.44 -5.69
N PRO A 556 -31.40 -25.14 -5.76
CA PRO A 556 -32.72 -24.51 -5.68
C PRO A 556 -33.05 -23.85 -4.34
N ARG A 557 -32.31 -24.16 -3.27
CA ARG A 557 -32.51 -23.56 -1.94
C ARG A 557 -31.91 -22.16 -1.82
N LEU A 558 -31.10 -21.74 -2.80
CA LEU A 558 -30.55 -20.39 -2.90
C LEU A 558 -31.59 -19.42 -3.48
N GLU A 559 -31.40 -18.13 -3.20
CA GLU A 559 -32.16 -17.08 -3.88
C GLU A 559 -32.01 -17.18 -5.41
N GLU A 560 -33.07 -16.84 -6.15
CA GLU A 560 -33.13 -17.07 -7.60
C GLU A 560 -31.99 -16.36 -8.37
N ILE A 561 -31.61 -15.16 -7.93
CA ILE A 561 -30.48 -14.41 -8.50
C ILE A 561 -29.17 -15.17 -8.28
N GLN A 562 -28.91 -15.61 -7.05
CA GLN A 562 -27.68 -16.31 -6.67
C GLN A 562 -27.56 -17.65 -7.43
N LYS A 563 -28.67 -18.39 -7.52
CA LYS A 563 -28.75 -19.64 -8.29
C LYS A 563 -28.41 -19.43 -9.76
N ARG A 564 -29.02 -18.44 -10.43
CA ARG A 564 -28.75 -18.16 -11.85
C ARG A 564 -27.28 -17.83 -12.11
N TRP A 565 -26.63 -17.11 -11.20
CA TRP A 565 -25.20 -16.82 -11.30
C TRP A 565 -24.35 -18.07 -11.09
N LEU A 566 -24.68 -18.87 -10.09
CA LEU A 566 -23.98 -20.13 -9.79
C LEU A 566 -24.09 -21.12 -10.96
N ASP A 567 -25.29 -21.32 -11.50
CA ASP A 567 -25.52 -22.22 -12.63
C ASP A 567 -24.70 -21.81 -13.86
N ARG A 568 -24.60 -20.50 -14.14
CA ARG A 568 -23.76 -19.97 -15.24
C ARG A 568 -22.27 -20.18 -15.03
N ALA A 569 -21.81 -20.24 -13.77
CA ALA A 569 -20.40 -20.43 -13.44
C ALA A 569 -20.01 -21.92 -13.41
N VAL A 570 -20.89 -22.78 -12.87
CA VAL A 570 -20.62 -24.21 -12.65
C VAL A 570 -20.93 -25.06 -13.87
N LEU A 571 -22.06 -24.82 -14.54
CA LEU A 571 -22.52 -25.65 -15.66
C LEU A 571 -21.96 -25.10 -16.98
N LYS A 572 -21.19 -25.93 -17.69
CA LYS A 572 -20.56 -25.58 -18.97
C LYS A 572 -21.55 -25.50 -20.13
N ASP A 573 -22.64 -26.25 -20.05
CA ASP A 573 -23.61 -26.42 -21.16
C ASP A 573 -24.75 -25.37 -21.15
N VAL A 574 -24.68 -24.37 -20.27
CA VAL A 574 -25.73 -23.35 -20.13
C VAL A 574 -25.43 -22.13 -21.01
N PRO A 575 -26.43 -21.60 -21.76
CA PRO A 575 -26.26 -20.39 -22.53
C PRO A 575 -25.89 -19.21 -21.61
N GLY A 576 -24.78 -18.55 -21.93
CA GLY A 576 -24.22 -17.48 -21.09
C GLY A 576 -23.31 -17.97 -19.97
N HIS A 577 -22.66 -19.13 -20.13
CA HIS A 577 -21.55 -19.58 -19.28
C HIS A 577 -20.53 -18.46 -19.06
N LYS A 578 -20.15 -18.29 -17.79
CA LYS A 578 -19.21 -17.28 -17.31
C LYS A 578 -18.03 -17.96 -16.62
N LEU A 579 -16.87 -17.33 -16.71
CA LEU A 579 -15.68 -17.79 -16.02
C LEU A 579 -15.89 -17.70 -14.51
N MET A 580 -15.47 -18.74 -13.78
CA MET A 580 -15.48 -18.71 -12.33
C MET A 580 -14.50 -17.66 -11.82
N LEU A 581 -14.80 -17.02 -10.69
CA LEU A 581 -13.87 -16.07 -10.07
C LEU A 581 -12.52 -16.72 -9.78
N TYR A 582 -12.50 -17.99 -9.38
CA TYR A 582 -11.28 -18.76 -9.13
C TYR A 582 -10.39 -18.89 -10.39
N GLU A 583 -10.99 -19.14 -11.56
CA GLU A 583 -10.26 -19.24 -12.84
C GLU A 583 -9.65 -17.90 -13.24
N LYS A 584 -10.38 -16.80 -13.00
CA LYS A 584 -9.87 -15.44 -13.23
C LYS A 584 -8.66 -15.13 -12.35
N ILE A 585 -8.69 -15.53 -11.08
CA ILE A 585 -7.56 -15.31 -10.15
C ILE A 585 -6.32 -16.07 -10.61
N ILE A 586 -6.46 -17.36 -10.95
CA ILE A 586 -5.35 -18.17 -11.50
C ILE A 586 -4.82 -17.54 -12.80
N PHE A 587 -5.72 -17.07 -13.66
CA PHE A 587 -5.33 -16.40 -14.88
C PHE A 587 -4.54 -15.11 -14.59
N PHE A 588 -4.96 -14.28 -13.64
CA PHE A 588 -4.20 -13.10 -13.24
C PHE A 588 -2.84 -13.46 -12.65
N GLN A 589 -2.72 -14.51 -11.84
CA GLN A 589 -1.43 -15.00 -11.34
C GLN A 589 -0.49 -15.47 -12.46
N SER A 590 -1.04 -15.94 -13.59
CA SER A 590 -0.24 -16.35 -14.75
C SER A 590 0.28 -15.18 -15.61
N ILE A 591 -0.23 -13.97 -15.39
CA ILE A 591 0.17 -12.78 -16.15
C ILE A 591 1.45 -12.18 -15.53
N SER A 592 2.43 -11.88 -16.38
CA SER A 592 3.73 -11.35 -15.94
C SER A 592 3.63 -10.04 -15.14
N VAL A 593 2.66 -9.18 -15.45
CA VAL A 593 2.44 -7.90 -14.76
C VAL A 593 2.00 -8.09 -13.30
N PHE A 594 1.29 -9.18 -13.00
CA PHE A 594 0.80 -9.47 -11.65
C PHE A 594 1.62 -10.54 -10.94
N TYR A 595 2.80 -10.87 -11.48
CA TYR A 595 3.70 -11.84 -10.86
C TYR A 595 4.11 -11.37 -9.47
N GLY A 596 3.97 -12.25 -8.47
CA GLY A 596 4.28 -11.95 -7.07
C GLY A 596 3.15 -11.28 -6.28
N ILE A 597 2.03 -10.88 -6.92
CA ILE A 597 0.89 -10.34 -6.18
C ILE A 597 0.15 -11.46 -5.44
N PRO A 598 -0.16 -11.30 -4.13
CA PRO A 598 -0.92 -12.28 -3.36
C PRO A 598 -2.28 -12.61 -3.98
N GLY A 599 -2.67 -13.89 -3.92
CA GLY A 599 -3.96 -14.35 -4.49
C GLY A 599 -5.17 -13.67 -3.84
N LEU A 600 -5.04 -13.25 -2.57
CA LEU A 600 -6.07 -12.48 -1.88
C LEU A 600 -6.36 -11.14 -2.57
N ILE A 601 -5.33 -10.38 -2.96
CA ILE A 601 -5.50 -9.09 -3.65
C ILE A 601 -6.12 -9.32 -5.04
N LEU A 602 -5.66 -10.34 -5.75
CA LEU A 602 -6.20 -10.72 -7.06
C LEU A 602 -7.65 -11.20 -6.97
N SER A 603 -8.11 -11.69 -5.81
CA SER A 603 -9.52 -12.04 -5.60
C SER A 603 -10.44 -10.82 -5.66
N TYR A 604 -10.00 -9.68 -5.12
CA TYR A 604 -10.75 -8.42 -5.24
C TYR A 604 -10.73 -7.89 -6.68
N LEU A 605 -9.61 -8.06 -7.39
CA LEU A 605 -9.52 -7.73 -8.81
C LEU A 605 -10.50 -8.56 -9.65
N ALA A 606 -10.63 -9.85 -9.34
CA ALA A 606 -11.57 -10.74 -10.00
C ALA A 606 -13.03 -10.34 -9.77
N ASP A 607 -13.38 -9.86 -8.57
CA ASP A 607 -14.74 -9.41 -8.26
C ASP A 607 -15.19 -8.21 -9.11
N ILE A 608 -14.28 -7.25 -9.36
CA ILE A 608 -14.58 -6.07 -10.18
C ILE A 608 -14.47 -6.33 -11.69
N SER A 609 -13.90 -7.47 -12.09
CA SER A 609 -13.71 -7.83 -13.50
C SER A 609 -15.00 -8.31 -14.17
N LYS A 610 -15.32 -7.72 -15.33
CA LYS A 610 -16.48 -8.07 -16.15
C LYS A 610 -16.03 -8.72 -17.45
N GLU A 611 -16.71 -9.79 -17.85
CA GLU A 611 -16.44 -10.43 -19.14
C GLU A 611 -17.11 -9.66 -20.26
N GLN A 612 -16.33 -9.31 -21.28
CA GLN A 612 -16.78 -8.78 -22.55
C GLN A 612 -16.37 -9.77 -23.64
N LYS A 613 -17.36 -10.40 -24.28
CA LYS A 613 -17.13 -11.24 -25.45
C LYS A 613 -17.05 -10.35 -26.69
N LEU A 614 -16.12 -10.68 -27.59
CA LEU A 614 -15.93 -10.01 -28.86
C LEU A 614 -15.91 -11.09 -29.93
N SER A 615 -16.90 -11.09 -30.82
CA SER A 615 -16.94 -12.04 -31.93
C SER A 615 -15.95 -11.67 -33.03
N SER A 616 -15.57 -12.64 -33.85
CA SER A 616 -14.73 -12.38 -35.03
C SER A 616 -15.32 -11.27 -35.92
N GLY A 617 -14.54 -10.22 -36.18
CA GLY A 617 -14.94 -9.06 -36.97
C GLY A 617 -15.72 -7.97 -36.23
N GLU A 618 -16.09 -8.20 -34.96
CA GLU A 618 -16.68 -7.17 -34.10
C GLU A 618 -15.60 -6.20 -33.61
N TYR A 619 -15.96 -4.91 -33.47
CA TYR A 619 -15.04 -3.87 -33.04
C TYR A 619 -15.45 -3.25 -31.69
N LEU A 620 -14.44 -2.87 -30.90
CA LEU A 620 -14.59 -2.18 -29.62
C LEU A 620 -13.75 -0.90 -29.62
N SER A 621 -14.37 0.24 -29.32
CA SER A 621 -13.67 1.53 -29.19
C SER A 621 -13.00 1.65 -27.82
N VAL A 622 -11.71 2.03 -27.82
CA VAL A 622 -10.88 2.17 -26.61
C VAL A 622 -10.45 3.63 -26.38
N ASP A 623 -11.15 4.58 -27.01
CA ASP A 623 -10.82 6.01 -26.87
C ASP A 623 -11.06 6.52 -25.44
N GLU A 624 -10.09 7.30 -24.92
CA GLU A 624 -10.07 7.83 -23.54
C GLU A 624 -11.33 8.63 -23.16
N ARG A 625 -11.93 9.36 -24.12
CA ARG A 625 -13.16 10.15 -23.86
C ARG A 625 -14.39 9.30 -23.57
N LEU A 626 -14.42 8.06 -24.05
CA LEU A 626 -15.55 7.16 -23.94
C LEU A 626 -15.28 6.00 -22.99
N ASN A 627 -14.01 5.67 -22.72
CA ASN A 627 -13.63 4.44 -22.05
C ASN A 627 -12.77 4.64 -20.79
N ASN A 628 -13.40 4.50 -19.62
CA ASN A 628 -12.74 4.54 -18.31
C ASN A 628 -12.36 3.15 -17.78
N ASP A 629 -12.17 2.17 -18.68
CA ASP A 629 -11.93 0.78 -18.32
C ASP A 629 -10.64 0.24 -18.97
N PHE A 630 -9.99 -0.70 -18.30
CA PHE A 630 -8.88 -1.49 -18.80
C PHE A 630 -9.38 -2.82 -19.34
N TYR A 631 -8.69 -3.35 -20.36
CA TYR A 631 -9.03 -4.65 -20.95
C TYR A 631 -7.84 -5.59 -20.91
N ILE A 632 -8.10 -6.83 -20.47
CA ILE A 632 -7.11 -7.92 -20.44
C ILE A 632 -7.65 -9.06 -21.29
N LEU A 633 -6.84 -9.54 -22.25
CA LEU A 633 -7.29 -10.62 -23.12
C LEU A 633 -7.15 -11.98 -22.45
N TYR A 634 -8.28 -12.64 -22.16
CA TYR A 634 -8.32 -13.96 -21.52
C TYR A 634 -8.13 -15.10 -22.52
N SER A 635 -8.79 -15.02 -23.69
CA SER A 635 -8.72 -16.02 -24.76
C SER A 635 -8.92 -15.39 -26.15
N GLY A 636 -8.33 -16.03 -27.16
CA GLY A 636 -8.35 -15.59 -28.56
C GLY A 636 -7.27 -14.55 -28.89
N SER A 637 -7.47 -13.82 -29.99
CA SER A 637 -6.57 -12.77 -30.47
C SER A 637 -7.34 -11.56 -30.99
N VAL A 638 -6.83 -10.38 -30.68
CA VAL A 638 -7.48 -9.10 -31.02
C VAL A 638 -6.48 -8.20 -31.72
N GLN A 639 -6.89 -7.58 -32.81
CA GLN A 639 -6.06 -6.66 -33.58
C GLN A 639 -6.35 -5.22 -33.17
N TYR A 640 -5.29 -4.42 -33.05
CA TYR A 640 -5.39 -3.01 -32.70
C TYR A 640 -5.18 -2.13 -33.93
N PHE A 641 -6.14 -1.21 -34.13
CA PHE A 641 -6.15 -0.22 -35.19
C PHE A 641 -6.13 1.20 -34.60
N GLU A 642 -5.22 2.03 -35.07
CA GLU A 642 -5.12 3.46 -34.76
C GLU A 642 -5.36 4.26 -36.05
N ASN A 643 -6.35 5.15 -36.06
CA ASN A 643 -6.79 5.90 -37.24
C ASN A 643 -7.00 5.01 -38.48
N SER A 644 -7.65 3.85 -38.28
CA SER A 644 -7.88 2.81 -39.30
C SER A 644 -6.60 2.17 -39.88
N ARG A 645 -5.45 2.35 -39.24
CA ARG A 645 -4.20 1.64 -39.58
C ARG A 645 -3.92 0.56 -38.58
N TYR A 646 -3.54 -0.61 -39.09
CA TYR A 646 -3.08 -1.72 -38.26
C TYR A 646 -1.80 -1.34 -37.52
N VAL A 647 -1.77 -1.57 -36.21
CA VAL A 647 -0.59 -1.29 -35.37
C VAL A 647 0.00 -2.59 -34.82
N LYS A 648 -0.80 -3.42 -34.15
CA LYS A 648 -0.30 -4.62 -33.44
C LYS A 648 -1.41 -5.63 -33.12
N ASP A 649 -1.06 -6.91 -33.01
CA ASP A 649 -1.90 -7.96 -32.43
C ASP A 649 -1.67 -8.10 -30.92
N PHE A 650 -2.76 -8.25 -30.17
CA PHE A 650 -2.78 -8.61 -28.77
C PHE A 650 -3.11 -10.09 -28.60
N HIS A 651 -2.35 -10.75 -27.72
CA HIS A 651 -2.49 -12.17 -27.39
C HIS A 651 -2.88 -12.38 -25.93
N LYS A 652 -3.28 -13.62 -25.59
CA LYS A 652 -3.67 -14.02 -24.22
C LYS A 652 -2.68 -13.50 -23.16
N GLY A 653 -3.23 -12.88 -22.12
CA GLY A 653 -2.48 -12.32 -20.99
C GLY A 653 -1.91 -10.92 -21.22
N GLN A 654 -2.04 -10.35 -22.41
CA GLN A 654 -1.59 -8.98 -22.67
C GLN A 654 -2.63 -7.95 -22.23
N PHE A 655 -2.12 -6.86 -21.67
CA PHE A 655 -2.91 -5.72 -21.21
C PHE A 655 -3.12 -4.73 -22.35
N VAL A 656 -4.37 -4.31 -22.57
CA VAL A 656 -4.72 -3.25 -23.50
C VAL A 656 -4.96 -1.98 -22.70
N GLY A 657 -3.96 -1.08 -22.73
CA GLY A 657 -3.92 0.17 -21.97
C GLY A 657 -4.58 1.36 -22.67
N GLU A 658 -4.50 2.53 -22.03
CA GLU A 658 -5.02 3.80 -22.56
C GLU A 658 -4.29 4.23 -23.83
N MET A 659 -5.07 4.57 -24.87
CA MET A 659 -4.57 5.15 -26.11
C MET A 659 -5.23 6.52 -26.30
N LEU A 660 -4.40 7.55 -26.44
CA LEU A 660 -4.84 8.95 -26.55
C LEU A 660 -5.57 9.16 -27.88
N SER A 661 -6.78 9.72 -27.84
CA SER A 661 -7.47 10.21 -29.04
C SER A 661 -6.95 11.60 -29.40
N ALA A 662 -6.59 11.83 -30.66
CA ALA A 662 -6.28 13.19 -31.14
C ALA A 662 -7.51 14.10 -31.01
N PRO A 663 -7.37 15.37 -30.60
CA PRO A 663 -8.51 16.26 -30.42
C PRO A 663 -9.24 16.49 -31.74
N GLY A 664 -10.51 16.05 -31.83
CA GLY A 664 -11.40 16.27 -32.98
C GLY A 664 -11.89 15.00 -33.68
N PHE A 665 -11.33 13.82 -33.37
CA PHE A 665 -11.76 12.55 -33.95
C PHE A 665 -12.42 11.65 -32.90
N ILE A 666 -13.54 11.02 -33.27
CA ILE A 666 -14.24 10.00 -32.47
C ILE A 666 -13.95 8.64 -33.14
N ASN A 667 -13.62 7.61 -32.36
CA ASN A 667 -13.24 6.26 -32.81
C ASN A 667 -11.88 6.17 -33.49
N THR A 668 -10.86 6.82 -32.90
CA THR A 668 -9.49 6.73 -33.40
C THR A 668 -8.85 5.37 -33.11
N ASN A 669 -9.16 4.79 -31.94
CA ASN A 669 -8.51 3.58 -31.44
C ASN A 669 -9.52 2.43 -31.32
N LEU A 670 -9.39 1.42 -32.19
CA LEU A 670 -10.32 0.30 -32.31
C LEU A 670 -9.61 -1.03 -32.05
N LEU A 671 -10.27 -1.90 -31.29
CA LEU A 671 -9.93 -3.30 -31.14
C LEU A 671 -10.87 -4.15 -31.99
N VAL A 672 -10.34 -4.99 -32.87
CA VAL A 672 -11.12 -5.88 -33.74
C VAL A 672 -10.79 -7.33 -33.43
N GLY A 673 -11.82 -8.15 -33.16
CA GLY A 673 -11.63 -9.58 -32.91
C GLY A 673 -11.16 -10.30 -34.18
N LYS A 674 -10.01 -10.98 -34.13
CA LYS A 674 -9.56 -11.86 -35.21
C LYS A 674 -10.22 -13.24 -35.12
N GLU A 675 -10.50 -13.65 -33.90
CA GLU A 675 -11.18 -14.88 -33.51
C GLU A 675 -12.16 -14.54 -32.38
N ASP A 676 -13.04 -15.48 -32.01
CA ASP A 676 -13.92 -15.28 -30.86
C ASP A 676 -13.11 -15.13 -29.57
N SER A 677 -13.13 -13.91 -29.04
CA SER A 677 -12.26 -13.48 -27.95
C SER A 677 -13.05 -13.13 -26.71
N THR A 678 -12.48 -13.45 -25.55
CA THR A 678 -13.01 -13.02 -24.26
C THR A 678 -12.05 -12.02 -23.62
N LEU A 679 -12.53 -10.81 -23.39
CA LEU A 679 -11.82 -9.72 -22.73
C LEU A 679 -12.35 -9.57 -21.30
N LEU A 680 -11.44 -9.37 -20.34
CA LEU A 680 -11.77 -8.97 -18.98
C LEU A 680 -11.68 -7.45 -18.88
N LYS A 681 -12.83 -6.83 -18.71
CA LYS A 681 -13.03 -5.40 -18.53
C LYS A 681 -12.94 -5.05 -17.04
N ILE A 682 -12.04 -4.15 -16.68
CA ILE A 682 -11.79 -3.72 -15.29
C ILE A 682 -11.92 -2.21 -15.22
N ASN A 683 -12.71 -1.69 -14.29
CA ASN A 683 -12.85 -0.25 -14.14
C ASN A 683 -11.57 0.37 -13.56
N LYS A 684 -11.09 1.46 -14.18
CA LYS A 684 -9.82 2.08 -13.80
C LYS A 684 -9.84 2.64 -12.38
N ASP A 685 -10.91 3.34 -12.01
CA ASP A 685 -11.01 3.98 -10.69
C ASP A 685 -11.03 2.92 -9.58
N GLN A 686 -11.74 1.81 -9.80
CA GLN A 686 -11.76 0.65 -8.88
C GLN A 686 -10.43 -0.13 -8.87
N PHE A 687 -9.72 -0.20 -10.01
CA PHE A 687 -8.41 -0.84 -10.08
C PHE A 687 -7.38 -0.11 -9.21
N TYR A 688 -7.33 1.22 -9.31
CA TYR A 688 -6.42 2.03 -8.49
C TYR A 688 -6.79 1.97 -7.00
N GLU A 689 -8.08 1.80 -6.66
CA GLU A 689 -8.51 1.62 -5.28
C GLU A 689 -7.97 0.33 -4.66
N ILE A 690 -7.83 -0.76 -5.41
CA ILE A 690 -7.29 -2.03 -4.89
C ILE A 690 -5.77 -1.96 -4.67
N LEU A 691 -5.09 -1.05 -5.35
CA LEU A 691 -3.63 -0.85 -5.23
C LEU A 691 -3.23 0.05 -4.05
N ASN A 692 -4.18 0.79 -3.47
CA ASN A 692 -3.99 1.63 -2.28
C ASN A 692 -4.40 0.89 -1.02
#